data_AF-A0A3B3VRW0-F1
#
_entry.id   AF-A0A3B3VRW0-F1
#
_cell.length_a   1.000
_cell.length_b   1.000
_cell.length_c   1.000
_cell.angle_alpha   90.00
_cell.angle_beta   90.00
_cell.angle_gamma   90.00
#
_symmetry.space_group_name_H-M   'P 1'
#
loop_
_entity.id
_entity.type
_entity.pdbx_description
1 polymer ?
#
loop_
_entity_poly.entity_id
_entity_poly.type
_entity_poly.pdbx_seq_one_letter_code
_entity_poly.pdbx_strand_id
1 'polypeptide(L)'
;MSKIDKMSILGVRSFGIEDKDKQIISFFTPLTVLVGPNGAGKTDAHETDVRAQIRLLFSDVNGEKVTIQRSMSCTQKAKNYSFKNTFNNLLVSLSSKCGELDREMISALGVSKPVLNHVIFCHQEDSNWPLSEGKALKDKFDSIFAATKYIKALETMRQLRLKQSQTVKECQVELRYLKQNKEKAQQIRETVATKEAQLTASKDSVHQTESQIEPLENQLMEFDQKLGKVMKLDNDIKALDSRKKQMEEDNKELEETMEQVFQGSDEELQDIYQNHQRTVKEKERRLTDCQRELERAGRECQRLNRVKADLLVEQAFLGFSLILCISQVRSLSSHLEMEGYDRPPFTSLQLESFHRHVIQRLEQEKETLSQITADLQEKEQQKQQSIDEIRDKKTGLERTVELKRDMQGKKQQELRNIRADLQKLEGSSSRLQELENELAKAECELERAVQSSNVEELKTEIEGLQREKTELDRAQRRLDQEMQILNTHTTARTQMDMLKKDKTEKEEQVRKTKARHGENLTSLLGHFPNKRELEDWIYSKSKEINSTRDKLAKLNKDLASSEQNKSHIATELRKKEQQLTSDEEKFFSVCGSQDLEQDLGRLQEDLEKVSKQRAMLAGATAVYTQFISQLTEEREPCCPVCQRTFPSESDLQEVISDMQSKLRLVPDKLKNTEQDLKKKERKRDEMMALKPVRQAIVQFQEKELPELRNRLQIVNREIERLKAEIEEQDTLLGTLMSEEETAKACLQDISLMDRYLLDRKIAQQAAKLQGVDLTRTIQQVSQEKQETQHKLDTTSSKMELKRKLIQDQQDQIQILKSAVNETRAEKLQLSSDMQKQQQLEEQCVDFTAEIQALTRDIREAKEQLSPLSAALEKLQQEKQELMEHKRKKQEEGQEKYFFILIYEIYINFNICLFMLQQKESELQETNTQLHEAEKQKDKINKEMGNIRQDIDTQKVQERWLQDNLTLRKRVEELKEVVAKRETLMKDMEHFTILINLKKNRSIALGRQKGFEEEILHYRKELREDQYDKAEERYKNKMITMRTTELVIKDLDLYYKALDQTIMRFHSMKMDEINKIIRDLWRSTYRGQDIEYVEIRSDVDENSSAGVKRRVYNYRVVMVKGDTALDMRGRCSAGQKVLASLIIRLALAETFCLNCGILALDEPTTNLDRENIESLAHALVEIIKSRSRQRNFQLLIITHDEDFVELLGRSSYIENFYRIRKNQDQNSEINKCSISSLSSYLH
;
A
#
# COMPACT_ATOMS: atom_id res chain seq x y z
N MET A 1 28.14 -10.44 43.45
CA MET A 1 27.68 -11.83 43.20
C MET A 1 26.95 -12.32 44.42
N SER A 2 25.93 -13.12 44.21
CA SER A 2 25.07 -13.59 45.28
C SER A 2 25.72 -14.66 46.15
N LYS A 3 25.40 -14.65 47.46
CA LYS A 3 25.83 -15.66 48.43
C LYS A 3 24.82 -15.80 49.57
N ILE A 4 24.67 -16.98 50.15
CA ILE A 4 23.81 -17.23 51.30
C ILE A 4 24.60 -16.95 52.58
N ASP A 5 24.04 -16.18 53.51
CA ASP A 5 24.69 -15.86 54.77
C ASP A 5 24.16 -16.73 55.91
N LYS A 6 22.84 -16.70 56.14
CA LYS A 6 22.19 -17.41 57.26
C LYS A 6 20.80 -17.90 56.89
N MET A 7 20.40 -19.02 57.47
CA MET A 7 19.03 -19.52 57.40
C MET A 7 18.53 -19.87 58.79
N SER A 8 17.33 -19.41 59.15
CA SER A 8 16.63 -19.86 60.36
C SER A 8 15.44 -20.73 60.00
N ILE A 9 15.27 -21.83 60.71
CA ILE A 9 14.21 -22.83 60.49
C ILE A 9 13.41 -23.01 61.78
N LEU A 10 12.09 -23.05 61.66
CA LEU A 10 11.15 -23.26 62.76
C LEU A 10 9.90 -24.00 62.24
N GLY A 11 9.40 -25.00 62.97
CA GLY A 11 8.11 -25.69 62.72
C GLY A 11 8.03 -26.57 61.46
N VAL A 12 9.12 -26.75 60.71
CA VAL A 12 9.17 -27.49 59.43
C VAL A 12 10.05 -28.72 59.59
N ARG A 13 9.77 -29.87 58.93
CA ARG A 13 10.68 -31.05 58.89
C ARG A 13 11.15 -31.50 60.30
N SER A 14 10.19 -31.53 61.23
CA SER A 14 10.37 -31.83 62.66
C SER A 14 11.24 -30.84 63.44
N PHE A 15 11.54 -29.64 62.93
CA PHE A 15 12.01 -28.56 63.80
C PHE A 15 10.84 -28.09 64.67
N GLY A 16 11.07 -27.89 65.98
CA GLY A 16 10.00 -27.51 66.92
C GLY A 16 9.33 -26.19 66.55
N ILE A 17 8.11 -25.97 67.06
CA ILE A 17 7.24 -24.85 66.67
C ILE A 17 7.44 -23.64 67.60
N GLU A 18 7.98 -23.85 68.81
CA GLU A 18 8.23 -22.78 69.76
C GLU A 18 9.49 -21.99 69.39
N ASP A 19 9.52 -20.68 69.68
CA ASP A 19 10.67 -19.83 69.37
C ASP A 19 12.00 -20.33 70.00
N LYS A 20 11.91 -21.08 71.11
CA LYS A 20 13.06 -21.74 71.77
C LYS A 20 13.69 -22.85 70.91
N ASP A 21 12.90 -23.46 70.01
CA ASP A 21 13.32 -24.56 69.13
C ASP A 21 13.89 -24.07 67.80
N LYS A 22 13.89 -22.75 67.58
CA LYS A 22 14.40 -22.12 66.36
C LYS A 22 15.87 -22.45 66.14
N GLN A 23 16.16 -23.12 65.03
CA GLN A 23 17.52 -23.47 64.64
C GLN A 23 18.07 -22.49 63.60
N ILE A 24 19.37 -22.21 63.66
CA ILE A 24 20.05 -21.26 62.75
C ILE A 24 21.29 -21.92 62.14
N ILE A 25 21.37 -21.90 60.81
CA ILE A 25 22.55 -22.30 60.04
C ILE A 25 23.24 -21.04 59.53
N SER A 26 24.54 -20.90 59.78
CA SER A 26 25.39 -19.91 59.11
C SER A 26 26.21 -20.60 58.03
N PHE A 27 26.11 -20.14 56.79
CA PHE A 27 26.79 -20.76 55.65
C PHE A 27 28.22 -20.21 55.53
N PHE A 28 29.18 -21.12 55.42
CA PHE A 28 30.60 -20.83 55.29
C PHE A 28 31.01 -20.74 53.82
N THR A 29 32.10 -20.00 53.57
CA THR A 29 32.75 -19.84 52.26
C THR A 29 34.17 -20.38 52.41
N PRO A 30 34.65 -21.29 51.54
CA PRO A 30 34.02 -21.76 50.31
C PRO A 30 33.06 -22.96 50.45
N LEU A 31 33.01 -23.64 51.61
CA LEU A 31 32.27 -24.90 51.77
C LEU A 31 31.49 -24.98 53.09
N THR A 32 30.23 -25.38 53.02
CA THR A 32 29.39 -25.78 54.17
C THR A 32 28.99 -27.24 54.04
N VAL A 33 29.26 -28.05 55.07
CA VAL A 33 28.88 -29.47 55.12
C VAL A 33 27.77 -29.66 56.16
N LEU A 34 26.68 -30.30 55.75
CA LEU A 34 25.56 -30.72 56.58
C LEU A 34 25.54 -32.25 56.65
N VAL A 35 25.68 -32.81 57.85
CA VAL A 35 25.73 -34.25 58.09
C VAL A 35 24.51 -34.69 58.88
N GLY A 36 23.77 -35.69 58.42
CA GLY A 36 22.63 -36.22 59.16
C GLY A 36 22.02 -37.46 58.50
N PRO A 37 21.26 -38.27 59.25
CA PRO A 37 20.68 -39.50 58.74
C PRO A 37 19.65 -39.23 57.63
N ASN A 38 19.67 -40.08 56.59
CA ASN A 38 18.72 -40.05 55.49
C ASN A 38 17.27 -40.10 56.01
N GLY A 39 16.45 -39.13 55.61
CA GLY A 39 15.03 -39.09 55.98
C GLY A 39 14.70 -38.45 57.33
N ALA A 40 15.63 -37.70 57.96
CA ALA A 40 15.39 -36.97 59.21
C ALA A 40 14.24 -35.93 59.20
N GLY A 41 13.50 -35.81 58.08
CA GLY A 41 12.50 -34.77 57.82
C GLY A 41 11.10 -35.25 57.40
N LYS A 42 10.66 -36.47 57.77
CA LYS A 42 9.21 -36.77 57.72
C LYS A 42 8.55 -36.20 58.98
N THR A 43 7.71 -35.18 58.80
CA THR A 43 6.96 -34.54 59.88
C THR A 43 5.65 -35.30 60.08
N ASP A 44 5.58 -36.18 61.08
CA ASP A 44 4.28 -36.60 61.65
C ASP A 44 3.98 -35.64 62.81
N ALA A 45 3.34 -34.51 62.51
CA ALA A 45 2.86 -33.62 63.56
C ALA A 45 1.53 -34.18 64.08
N HIS A 46 1.47 -34.52 65.37
CA HIS A 46 0.24 -34.94 66.05
C HIS A 46 -0.65 -33.75 66.47
N GLU A 47 -0.45 -32.56 65.89
CA GLU A 47 -1.12 -31.31 66.25
C GLU A 47 -2.10 -30.82 65.18
N THR A 48 -3.24 -30.29 65.60
CA THR A 48 -4.34 -29.84 64.72
C THR A 48 -4.03 -28.56 63.93
N ASP A 49 -3.08 -27.73 64.38
CA ASP A 49 -2.63 -26.51 63.68
C ASP A 49 -1.13 -26.28 63.89
N VAL A 50 -0.32 -26.46 62.86
CA VAL A 50 1.14 -26.29 62.90
C VAL A 50 1.52 -25.03 62.15
N ARG A 51 2.27 -24.13 62.81
CA ARG A 51 2.88 -22.95 62.17
C ARG A 51 4.36 -23.16 61.99
N ALA A 52 4.87 -22.68 60.88
CA ALA A 52 6.24 -22.89 60.46
C ALA A 52 6.80 -21.64 59.81
N GLN A 53 8.09 -21.41 59.98
CA GLN A 53 8.77 -20.24 59.45
C GLN A 53 10.17 -20.59 58.98
N ILE A 54 10.49 -20.19 57.76
CA ILE A 54 11.84 -20.22 57.21
C ILE A 54 12.24 -18.78 56.89
N ARG A 55 13.40 -18.34 57.39
CA ARG A 55 13.97 -17.03 57.06
C ARG A 55 15.36 -17.22 56.47
N LEU A 56 15.60 -16.63 55.30
CA LEU A 56 16.87 -16.67 54.59
C LEU A 56 17.46 -15.26 54.52
N LEU A 57 18.71 -15.12 54.94
CA LEU A 57 19.54 -13.94 54.75
C LEU A 57 20.59 -14.28 53.71
N PHE A 58 20.64 -13.50 52.63
CA PHE A 58 21.61 -13.66 51.56
C PHE A 58 22.03 -12.29 51.03
N SER A 59 23.14 -12.25 50.31
CA SER A 59 23.59 -11.07 49.56
C SER A 59 23.16 -11.25 48.10
N ASP A 60 22.62 -10.22 47.48
CA ASP A 60 22.17 -10.26 46.09
C ASP A 60 23.34 -10.12 45.08
N VAL A 61 23.03 -10.02 43.78
CA VAL A 61 24.04 -9.82 42.73
C VAL A 61 24.89 -8.56 42.93
N ASN A 62 24.30 -7.49 43.50
CA ASN A 62 24.93 -6.20 43.77
C ASN A 62 25.70 -6.18 45.11
N GLY A 63 25.53 -7.21 45.94
CA GLY A 63 26.15 -7.34 47.26
C GLY A 63 25.31 -6.77 48.41
N GLU A 64 24.07 -6.37 48.15
CA GLU A 64 23.14 -5.88 49.16
C GLU A 64 22.54 -7.03 49.97
N LYS A 65 22.33 -6.80 51.28
CA LYS A 65 21.75 -7.80 52.17
C LYS A 65 20.24 -7.88 52.00
N VAL A 66 19.75 -9.03 51.57
CA VAL A 66 18.32 -9.32 51.39
C VAL A 66 17.87 -10.36 52.41
N THR A 67 16.77 -10.07 53.11
CA THR A 67 16.12 -11.02 54.03
C THR A 67 14.76 -11.42 53.48
N ILE A 68 14.57 -12.72 53.28
CA ILE A 68 13.30 -13.29 52.81
C ILE A 68 12.74 -14.22 53.87
N GLN A 69 11.45 -14.06 54.19
CA GLN A 69 10.74 -14.88 55.16
C GLN A 69 9.53 -15.55 54.51
N ARG A 70 9.47 -16.87 54.65
CA ARG A 70 8.32 -17.69 54.27
C ARG A 70 7.68 -18.26 55.53
N SER A 71 6.43 -17.90 55.79
CA SER A 71 5.64 -18.45 56.89
C SER A 71 4.60 -19.41 56.30
N MET A 72 4.39 -20.54 56.93
CA MET A 72 3.42 -21.55 56.51
C MET A 72 2.61 -22.01 57.72
N SER A 73 1.36 -22.36 57.48
CA SER A 73 0.46 -22.92 58.48
C SER A 73 -0.26 -24.11 57.87
N CYS A 74 -0.32 -25.21 58.61
CA CYS A 74 -1.02 -26.41 58.22
C CYS A 74 -2.05 -26.75 59.29
N THR A 75 -3.32 -26.68 58.93
CA THR A 75 -4.42 -27.04 59.81
C THR A 75 -5.02 -28.36 59.35
N GLN A 76 -5.07 -29.35 60.23
CA GLN A 76 -5.67 -30.65 59.95
C GLN A 76 -7.18 -30.61 60.20
N LYS A 77 -7.98 -30.89 59.17
CA LYS A 77 -9.45 -31.06 59.28
C LYS A 77 -9.81 -32.51 58.94
N ALA A 78 -10.11 -33.32 59.97
CA ALA A 78 -10.35 -34.76 59.84
C ALA A 78 -9.18 -35.51 59.15
N LYS A 79 -9.41 -36.11 57.97
CA LYS A 79 -8.39 -36.81 57.14
C LYS A 79 -7.69 -35.92 56.10
N ASN A 80 -8.09 -34.66 55.95
CA ASN A 80 -7.55 -33.73 54.94
C ASN A 80 -6.72 -32.62 55.60
N TYR A 81 -5.52 -32.37 55.08
CA TYR A 81 -4.65 -31.27 55.50
C TYR A 81 -4.95 -30.01 54.69
N SER A 82 -5.16 -28.86 55.35
CA SER A 82 -5.29 -27.56 54.69
C SER A 82 -4.03 -26.71 54.93
N PHE A 83 -3.32 -26.36 53.87
CA PHE A 83 -2.09 -25.56 53.92
C PHE A 83 -2.36 -24.11 53.54
N LYS A 84 -1.88 -23.15 54.34
CA LYS A 84 -1.87 -21.71 54.05
C LYS A 84 -0.45 -21.18 54.15
N ASN A 85 0.01 -20.50 53.09
CA ASN A 85 1.32 -19.85 53.05
C ASN A 85 1.16 -18.32 53.13
N THR A 86 1.97 -17.65 53.94
CA THR A 86 1.99 -16.19 54.09
C THR A 86 3.43 -15.68 54.03
N PHE A 87 3.68 -14.60 53.28
CA PHE A 87 5.02 -14.11 52.94
C PHE A 87 5.18 -12.67 53.41
N ASN A 88 6.33 -12.32 53.97
CA ASN A 88 6.71 -10.94 54.30
C ASN A 88 8.14 -10.69 53.83
N ASN A 89 8.34 -9.70 52.96
CA ASN A 89 9.65 -9.09 52.69
C ASN A 89 9.85 -7.92 53.66
N LEU A 90 11.01 -7.84 54.31
CA LEU A 90 11.32 -6.78 55.28
C LEU A 90 11.90 -5.50 54.64
N LEU A 91 12.16 -5.48 53.32
CA LEU A 91 12.72 -4.31 52.62
C LEU A 91 11.73 -3.58 51.69
N VAL A 92 10.67 -4.25 51.20
CA VAL A 92 9.52 -3.62 50.49
C VAL A 92 8.29 -4.48 50.74
N SER A 93 7.20 -3.88 51.25
CA SER A 93 5.93 -4.57 51.47
C SER A 93 5.26 -4.92 50.13
N LEU A 94 5.46 -6.13 49.63
CA LEU A 94 4.73 -6.66 48.47
C LEU A 94 3.67 -7.69 48.92
N SER A 95 2.50 -7.62 48.30
CA SER A 95 1.28 -8.29 48.72
C SER A 95 1.26 -9.79 48.38
N SER A 96 0.86 -10.61 49.36
CA SER A 96 0.09 -11.88 49.32
C SER A 96 0.28 -12.99 48.25
N LYS A 97 1.04 -12.84 47.15
CA LYS A 97 1.11 -13.86 46.07
C LYS A 97 2.50 -14.52 45.97
N CYS A 98 2.55 -15.86 46.10
CA CYS A 98 3.76 -16.70 46.03
C CYS A 98 4.65 -16.43 44.79
N GLY A 99 4.04 -16.09 43.65
CA GLY A 99 4.76 -15.93 42.39
C GLY A 99 5.66 -14.69 42.31
N GLU A 100 5.40 -13.65 43.11
CA GLU A 100 6.21 -12.43 43.13
C GLU A 100 7.54 -12.65 43.86
N LEU A 101 7.53 -13.43 44.93
CA LEU A 101 8.73 -13.78 45.71
C LEU A 101 9.68 -14.71 44.94
N ASP A 102 9.15 -15.72 44.26
CA ASP A 102 9.96 -16.58 43.38
C ASP A 102 10.67 -15.75 42.30
N ARG A 103 9.99 -14.75 41.72
CA ARG A 103 10.57 -13.86 40.70
C ARG A 103 11.67 -12.98 41.29
N GLU A 104 11.45 -12.44 42.48
CA GLU A 104 12.42 -11.60 43.17
C GLU A 104 13.67 -12.39 43.58
N MET A 105 13.50 -13.62 44.08
CA MET A 105 14.60 -14.55 44.38
C MET A 105 15.50 -14.82 43.18
N ILE A 106 14.88 -15.13 42.02
CA ILE A 106 15.59 -15.39 40.76
C ILE A 106 16.37 -14.14 40.32
N SER A 107 15.76 -12.96 40.45
CA SER A 107 16.39 -11.67 40.12
C SER A 107 17.57 -11.36 41.05
N ALA A 108 17.36 -11.46 42.37
CA ALA A 108 18.35 -11.16 43.39
C ALA A 108 19.54 -12.14 43.36
N LEU A 109 19.31 -13.42 43.02
CA LEU A 109 20.38 -14.40 42.85
C LEU A 109 21.08 -14.30 41.49
N GLY A 110 20.43 -13.74 40.47
CA GLY A 110 20.99 -13.56 39.13
C GLY A 110 21.02 -14.83 38.29
N VAL A 111 20.10 -15.77 38.52
CA VAL A 111 20.01 -17.07 37.82
C VAL A 111 18.58 -17.35 37.37
N SER A 112 18.39 -18.15 36.32
CA SER A 112 17.05 -18.51 35.85
C SER A 112 16.37 -19.56 36.77
N LYS A 113 15.03 -19.61 36.79
CA LYS A 113 14.28 -20.63 37.56
C LYS A 113 14.74 -22.07 37.24
N PRO A 114 14.92 -22.46 35.96
CA PRO A 114 15.38 -23.81 35.63
C PRO A 114 16.79 -24.10 36.13
N VAL A 115 17.70 -23.11 36.09
CA VAL A 115 19.06 -23.25 36.63
C VAL A 115 19.03 -23.41 38.15
N LEU A 116 18.22 -22.61 38.84
CA LEU A 116 18.04 -22.72 40.29
C LEU A 116 17.55 -24.10 40.72
N ASN A 117 16.57 -24.67 40.00
CA ASN A 117 15.92 -25.94 40.36
C ASN A 117 16.65 -27.19 39.87
N HIS A 118 17.23 -27.19 38.66
CA HIS A 118 17.80 -28.39 38.04
C HIS A 118 19.32 -28.46 38.14
N VAL A 119 19.99 -27.36 38.48
CA VAL A 119 21.45 -27.27 38.56
C VAL A 119 21.91 -26.98 39.99
N ILE A 120 21.44 -25.87 40.58
CA ILE A 120 21.91 -25.39 41.90
C ILE A 120 21.33 -26.22 43.05
N PHE A 121 20.01 -26.24 43.22
CA PHE A 121 19.30 -26.94 44.31
C PHE A 121 18.55 -28.17 43.79
N CYS A 122 19.20 -28.97 42.95
CA CYS A 122 18.60 -30.18 42.41
C CYS A 122 18.51 -31.26 43.49
N HIS A 123 17.30 -31.79 43.68
CA HIS A 123 16.98 -32.83 44.66
C HIS A 123 17.68 -34.16 44.32
N GLN A 124 18.02 -34.96 45.34
CA GLN A 124 18.69 -36.26 45.18
C GLN A 124 18.00 -37.17 44.13
N GLU A 125 16.67 -37.33 44.21
CA GLU A 125 15.89 -38.18 43.28
C GLU A 125 15.94 -37.71 41.81
N ASP A 126 16.11 -36.40 41.59
CA ASP A 126 16.16 -35.79 40.26
C ASP A 126 17.58 -35.61 39.73
N SER A 127 18.60 -35.93 40.53
CA SER A 127 20.02 -35.64 40.24
C SER A 127 20.52 -36.26 38.93
N ASN A 128 19.98 -37.42 38.54
CA ASN A 128 20.35 -38.17 37.35
C ASN A 128 19.64 -37.71 36.06
N TRP A 129 18.94 -36.58 36.09
CA TRP A 129 18.20 -36.07 34.94
C TRP A 129 19.02 -35.86 33.65
N PRO A 130 20.35 -35.58 33.66
CA PRO A 130 21.12 -35.48 32.41
C PRO A 130 21.12 -36.77 31.57
N LEU A 131 20.79 -37.90 32.18
CA LEU A 131 20.68 -39.22 31.52
C LEU A 131 19.21 -39.66 31.32
N SER A 132 18.26 -38.74 31.49
CA SER A 132 16.83 -39.01 31.29
C SER A 132 16.45 -39.22 29.82
N GLU A 133 15.19 -39.59 29.56
CA GLU A 133 14.74 -39.86 28.20
C GLU A 133 14.74 -38.61 27.32
N GLY A 134 14.92 -38.78 26.00
CA GLY A 134 15.18 -37.67 25.07
C GLY A 134 14.22 -36.49 25.17
N LYS A 135 12.92 -36.74 25.40
CA LYS A 135 11.93 -35.65 25.59
C LYS A 135 12.12 -34.89 26.91
N ALA A 136 12.25 -35.60 28.03
CA ALA A 136 12.43 -34.98 29.35
C ALA A 136 13.78 -34.25 29.45
N LEU A 137 14.83 -34.84 28.87
CA LEU A 137 16.17 -34.24 28.79
C LEU A 137 16.15 -32.94 27.98
N LYS A 138 15.50 -32.98 26.82
CA LYS A 138 15.31 -31.81 25.96
C LYS A 138 14.56 -30.70 26.66
N ASP A 139 13.44 -30.99 27.32
CA ASP A 139 12.65 -29.95 28.00
C ASP A 139 13.45 -29.26 29.11
N LYS A 140 14.32 -30.00 29.82
CA LYS A 140 15.24 -29.44 30.83
C LYS A 140 16.33 -28.58 30.20
N PHE A 141 16.99 -29.03 29.12
CA PHE A 141 17.99 -28.22 28.43
C PHE A 141 17.37 -26.96 27.79
N ASP A 142 16.29 -27.08 27.01
CA ASP A 142 15.59 -25.93 26.39
C ASP A 142 15.20 -24.87 27.45
N SER A 143 14.83 -25.32 28.66
CA SER A 143 14.52 -24.45 29.79
C SER A 143 15.77 -23.78 30.39
N ILE A 144 16.87 -24.51 30.55
CA ILE A 144 18.15 -23.99 31.09
C ILE A 144 18.77 -22.95 30.15
N PHE A 145 18.79 -23.21 28.84
CA PHE A 145 19.26 -22.25 27.84
C PHE A 145 18.39 -20.97 27.77
N ALA A 146 17.24 -20.94 28.46
CA ALA A 146 16.27 -19.85 28.47
C ALA A 146 15.80 -19.42 27.06
N ALA A 147 16.02 -20.26 26.05
CA ALA A 147 15.64 -20.03 24.67
C ALA A 147 14.12 -20.00 24.51
N THR A 148 13.36 -20.56 25.46
CA THR A 148 11.89 -20.62 25.42
C THR A 148 11.20 -19.27 25.21
N LYS A 149 11.75 -18.17 25.74
CA LYS A 149 11.23 -16.81 25.49
C LYS A 149 11.43 -16.39 24.03
N TYR A 150 12.64 -16.56 23.51
CA TYR A 150 12.97 -16.21 22.13
C TYR A 150 12.29 -17.14 21.11
N ILE A 151 12.12 -18.41 21.46
CA ILE A 151 11.34 -19.39 20.70
C ILE A 151 9.87 -18.97 20.63
N LYS A 152 9.27 -18.52 21.74
CA LYS A 152 7.90 -17.97 21.72
C LYS A 152 7.81 -16.72 20.84
N ALA A 153 8.82 -15.84 20.87
CA ALA A 153 8.87 -14.68 20.00
C ALA A 153 8.92 -15.07 18.50
N LEU A 154 9.73 -16.07 18.12
CA LEU A 154 9.77 -16.62 16.76
C LEU A 154 8.41 -17.17 16.32
N GLU A 155 7.71 -17.90 17.19
CA GLU A 155 6.37 -18.43 16.88
C GLU A 155 5.34 -17.30 16.71
N THR A 156 5.37 -16.27 17.55
CA THR A 156 4.51 -15.08 17.40
C THR A 156 4.81 -14.35 16.09
N MET A 157 6.08 -14.13 15.74
CA MET A 157 6.46 -13.52 14.45
C MET A 157 5.96 -14.34 13.26
N ARG A 158 6.05 -15.67 13.34
CA ARG A 158 5.53 -16.58 12.32
C ARG A 158 4.00 -16.47 12.16
N GLN A 159 3.26 -16.46 13.27
CA GLN A 159 1.80 -16.31 13.25
C GLN A 159 1.38 -14.96 12.69
N LEU A 160 2.06 -13.88 13.08
CA LEU A 160 1.85 -12.55 12.51
C LEU A 160 2.12 -12.54 11.01
N ARG A 161 3.22 -13.13 10.55
CA ARG A 161 3.54 -13.24 9.13
C ARG A 161 2.44 -13.96 8.34
N LEU A 162 1.93 -15.08 8.87
CA LEU A 162 0.82 -15.83 8.24
C LEU A 162 -0.47 -15.00 8.17
N LYS A 163 -0.83 -14.32 9.27
CA LYS A 163 -2.01 -13.45 9.32
C LYS A 163 -1.90 -12.30 8.31
N GLN A 164 -0.76 -11.62 8.26
CA GLN A 164 -0.54 -10.53 7.30
C GLN A 164 -0.52 -11.04 5.86
N SER A 165 0.01 -12.23 5.61
CA SER A 165 0.01 -12.85 4.29
C SER A 165 -1.43 -13.16 3.81
N GLN A 166 -2.31 -13.56 4.72
CA GLN A 166 -3.74 -13.70 4.43
C GLN A 166 -4.40 -12.35 4.12
N THR A 167 -4.11 -11.31 4.90
CA THR A 167 -4.59 -9.94 4.65
C THR A 167 -4.14 -9.40 3.29
N VAL A 168 -2.92 -9.70 2.85
CA VAL A 168 -2.45 -9.35 1.50
C VAL A 168 -3.30 -10.04 0.43
N LYS A 169 -3.64 -11.33 0.58
CA LYS A 169 -4.51 -12.04 -0.37
C LYS A 169 -5.90 -11.43 -0.44
N GLU A 170 -6.48 -11.06 0.71
CA GLU A 170 -7.78 -10.39 0.78
C GLU A 170 -7.73 -9.02 0.06
N CYS A 171 -6.69 -8.22 0.35
CA CYS A 171 -6.47 -6.95 -0.32
C CYS A 171 -6.29 -7.11 -1.84
N GLN A 172 -5.61 -8.17 -2.30
CA GLN A 172 -5.44 -8.44 -3.73
C GLN A 172 -6.76 -8.74 -4.44
N VAL A 173 -7.68 -9.47 -3.79
CA VAL A 173 -9.02 -9.73 -4.35
C VAL A 173 -9.81 -8.43 -4.45
N GLU A 174 -9.84 -7.65 -3.37
CA GLU A 174 -10.56 -6.38 -3.31
C GLU A 174 -10.00 -5.33 -4.29
N LEU A 175 -8.67 -5.29 -4.46
CA LEU A 175 -8.00 -4.42 -5.43
C LEU A 175 -8.40 -4.71 -6.88
N ARG A 176 -8.74 -5.96 -7.24
CA ARG A 176 -9.23 -6.26 -8.60
C ARG A 176 -10.56 -5.56 -8.85
N TYR A 177 -11.49 -5.63 -7.89
CA TYR A 177 -12.78 -4.97 -7.98
C TYR A 177 -12.64 -3.44 -7.99
N LEU A 178 -11.83 -2.89 -7.08
CA LEU A 178 -11.57 -1.45 -7.02
C LEU A 178 -10.87 -0.92 -8.29
N LYS A 179 -10.01 -1.74 -8.92
CA LYS A 179 -9.37 -1.41 -10.19
C LYS A 179 -10.39 -1.29 -11.32
N GLN A 180 -11.32 -2.25 -11.43
CA GLN A 180 -12.41 -2.18 -12.41
C GLN A 180 -13.28 -0.95 -12.20
N ASN A 181 -13.62 -0.63 -10.95
CA ASN A 181 -14.39 0.58 -10.64
C ASN A 181 -13.62 1.86 -10.98
N LYS A 182 -12.30 1.90 -10.74
CA LYS A 182 -11.45 3.02 -11.13
C LYS A 182 -11.43 3.19 -12.65
N GLU A 183 -11.20 2.12 -13.40
CA GLU A 183 -11.14 2.14 -14.87
C GLU A 183 -12.48 2.56 -15.48
N LYS A 184 -13.59 2.02 -14.96
CA LYS A 184 -14.93 2.43 -15.41
C LYS A 184 -15.23 3.89 -15.06
N ALA A 185 -14.89 4.35 -13.85
CA ALA A 185 -15.04 5.75 -13.47
C ALA A 185 -14.21 6.67 -14.38
N GLN A 186 -12.99 6.25 -14.77
CA GLN A 186 -12.16 6.99 -15.72
C GLN A 186 -12.78 7.05 -17.12
N GLN A 187 -13.29 5.92 -17.65
CA GLN A 187 -14.00 5.88 -18.92
C GLN A 187 -15.22 6.82 -18.94
N ILE A 188 -15.99 6.85 -17.85
CA ILE A 188 -17.15 7.75 -17.73
C ILE A 188 -16.67 9.22 -17.70
N ARG A 189 -15.59 9.56 -16.98
CA ARG A 189 -15.01 10.92 -16.99
C ARG A 189 -14.53 11.33 -18.38
N GLU A 190 -13.85 10.44 -19.11
CA GLU A 190 -13.40 10.69 -20.49
C GLU A 190 -14.59 10.89 -21.44
N THR A 191 -15.66 10.10 -21.26
CA THR A 191 -16.91 10.25 -22.01
C THR A 191 -17.57 11.60 -21.72
N VAL A 192 -17.65 12.01 -20.44
CA VAL A 192 -18.16 13.33 -20.03
C VAL A 192 -17.33 14.45 -20.67
N ALA A 193 -16.00 14.39 -20.59
CA ALA A 193 -15.14 15.40 -21.20
C ALA A 193 -15.32 15.49 -22.72
N THR A 194 -15.46 14.34 -23.40
CA THR A 194 -15.73 14.28 -24.84
C THR A 194 -17.08 14.90 -25.19
N LYS A 195 -18.13 14.59 -24.42
CA LYS A 195 -19.48 15.14 -24.62
C LYS A 195 -19.56 16.63 -24.30
N GLU A 196 -18.84 17.09 -23.28
CA GLU A 196 -18.68 18.51 -22.96
C GLU A 196 -17.97 19.27 -24.08
N ALA A 197 -16.91 18.71 -24.66
CA ALA A 197 -16.25 19.30 -25.83
C ALA A 197 -17.20 19.37 -27.05
N GLN A 198 -18.00 18.32 -27.30
CA GLN A 198 -19.01 18.31 -28.36
C GLN A 198 -20.13 19.34 -28.11
N LEU A 199 -20.55 19.51 -26.86
CA LEU A 199 -21.54 20.52 -26.46
C LEU A 199 -20.99 21.94 -26.69
N THR A 200 -19.74 22.20 -26.29
CA THR A 200 -19.08 23.50 -26.50
C THR A 200 -18.95 23.80 -27.99
N ALA A 201 -18.46 22.86 -28.80
CA ALA A 201 -18.39 23.02 -30.25
C ALA A 201 -19.77 23.27 -30.89
N SER A 202 -20.82 22.60 -30.38
CA SER A 202 -22.20 22.84 -30.83
C SER A 202 -22.75 24.18 -30.35
N LYS A 203 -22.32 24.69 -29.19
CA LYS A 203 -22.67 26.03 -28.68
C LYS A 203 -21.99 27.11 -29.51
N ASP A 204 -20.71 26.94 -29.84
CA ASP A 204 -19.96 27.84 -30.70
C ASP A 204 -20.54 27.87 -32.12
N SER A 205 -20.94 26.72 -32.68
CA SER A 205 -21.60 26.64 -33.98
C SER A 205 -22.97 27.33 -34.00
N VAL A 206 -23.76 27.19 -32.93
CA VAL A 206 -25.02 27.93 -32.80
C VAL A 206 -24.76 29.43 -32.64
N HIS A 207 -23.80 29.84 -31.82
CA HIS A 207 -23.44 31.24 -31.63
C HIS A 207 -22.92 31.88 -32.93
N GLN A 208 -22.10 31.16 -33.69
CA GLN A 208 -21.64 31.57 -35.02
C GLN A 208 -22.83 31.70 -36.00
N THR A 209 -23.77 30.75 -35.98
CA THR A 209 -24.98 30.82 -36.81
C THR A 209 -25.90 31.97 -36.39
N GLU A 210 -26.06 32.23 -35.08
CA GLU A 210 -26.84 33.34 -34.54
C GLU A 210 -26.20 34.69 -34.87
N SER A 211 -24.87 34.81 -34.79
CA SER A 211 -24.12 36.00 -35.22
C SER A 211 -24.23 36.29 -36.72
N GLN A 212 -24.56 35.28 -37.54
CA GLN A 212 -24.86 35.45 -38.96
C GLN A 212 -26.34 35.78 -39.20
N ILE A 213 -27.25 35.34 -38.32
CA ILE A 213 -28.69 35.64 -38.38
C ILE A 213 -28.99 37.06 -37.89
N GLU A 214 -28.31 37.54 -36.84
CA GLU A 214 -28.52 38.86 -36.24
C GLU A 214 -28.36 40.05 -37.23
N PRO A 215 -27.30 40.14 -38.06
CA PRO A 215 -27.22 41.18 -39.09
C PRO A 215 -28.29 41.01 -40.18
N LEU A 216 -28.73 39.79 -40.48
CA LEU A 216 -29.79 39.53 -41.46
C LEU A 216 -31.19 39.90 -40.93
N GLU A 217 -31.45 39.70 -39.63
CA GLU A 217 -32.69 40.12 -38.97
C GLU A 217 -32.74 41.65 -38.79
N ASN A 218 -31.61 42.28 -38.46
CA ASN A 218 -31.47 43.73 -38.45
C ASN A 218 -31.62 44.34 -39.86
N GLN A 219 -31.07 43.68 -40.89
CA GLN A 219 -31.29 44.07 -42.29
C GLN A 219 -32.76 43.90 -42.72
N LEU A 220 -33.46 42.84 -42.28
CA LEU A 220 -34.89 42.64 -42.52
C LEU A 220 -35.76 43.74 -41.88
N MET A 221 -35.43 44.16 -40.66
CA MET A 221 -36.11 45.25 -39.97
C MET A 221 -35.83 46.62 -40.63
N GLU A 222 -34.61 46.83 -41.14
CA GLU A 222 -34.29 47.95 -42.03
C GLU A 222 -35.02 47.85 -43.38
N PHE A 223 -35.18 46.65 -43.96
CA PHE A 223 -35.88 46.45 -45.23
C PHE A 223 -37.38 46.68 -45.09
N ASP A 224 -38.02 46.32 -43.98
CA ASP A 224 -39.42 46.67 -43.71
C ASP A 224 -39.62 48.18 -43.55
N GLN A 225 -38.68 48.87 -42.87
CA GLN A 225 -38.66 50.33 -42.84
C GLN A 225 -38.37 50.96 -44.21
N LYS A 226 -37.53 50.34 -45.04
CA LYS A 226 -37.26 50.76 -46.42
C LYS A 226 -38.46 50.47 -47.33
N LEU A 227 -39.21 49.39 -47.16
CA LEU A 227 -40.43 49.06 -47.91
C LEU A 227 -41.55 50.10 -47.63
N GLY A 228 -41.69 50.49 -46.36
CA GLY A 228 -42.58 51.59 -45.96
C GLY A 228 -42.15 52.97 -46.47
N LYS A 229 -40.85 53.19 -46.69
CA LYS A 229 -40.31 54.39 -47.34
C LYS A 229 -40.44 54.32 -48.87
N VAL A 230 -40.31 53.15 -49.49
CA VAL A 230 -40.49 52.91 -50.93
C VAL A 230 -41.95 53.11 -51.34
N MET A 231 -42.92 52.71 -50.52
CA MET A 231 -44.33 53.02 -50.77
C MET A 231 -44.66 54.53 -50.66
N LYS A 232 -43.98 55.27 -49.77
CA LYS A 232 -44.11 56.74 -49.70
C LYS A 232 -43.41 57.42 -50.89
N LEU A 233 -42.22 56.94 -51.25
CA LEU A 233 -41.46 57.41 -52.41
C LEU A 233 -42.15 57.09 -53.75
N ASP A 234 -42.88 55.98 -53.90
CA ASP A 234 -43.68 55.68 -55.10
C ASP A 234 -44.83 56.69 -55.28
N ASN A 235 -45.45 57.11 -54.18
CA ASN A 235 -46.48 58.15 -54.18
C ASN A 235 -45.88 59.54 -54.44
N ASP A 236 -44.70 59.84 -53.91
CA ASP A 236 -43.97 61.09 -54.16
C ASP A 236 -43.41 61.15 -55.59
N ILE A 237 -43.01 60.01 -56.17
CA ILE A 237 -42.55 59.87 -57.57
C ILE A 237 -43.70 60.15 -58.53
N LYS A 238 -44.91 59.63 -58.28
CA LYS A 238 -46.11 59.97 -59.07
C LYS A 238 -46.46 61.46 -58.99
N ALA A 239 -46.27 62.09 -57.84
CA ALA A 239 -46.48 63.52 -57.64
C ALA A 239 -45.44 64.39 -58.38
N LEU A 240 -44.18 63.95 -58.43
CA LEU A 240 -43.09 64.63 -59.13
C LEU A 240 -43.17 64.45 -60.66
N ASP A 241 -43.68 63.31 -61.16
CA ASP A 241 -43.90 63.07 -62.59
C ASP A 241 -44.96 64.01 -63.18
N SER A 242 -45.96 64.36 -62.36
CA SER A 242 -46.98 65.37 -62.70
C SER A 242 -46.41 66.79 -62.73
N ARG A 243 -45.47 67.10 -61.83
CA ARG A 243 -44.78 68.40 -61.75
C ARG A 243 -43.77 68.62 -62.87
N LYS A 244 -43.15 67.55 -63.37
CA LYS A 244 -42.27 67.56 -64.54
C LYS A 244 -43.03 67.93 -65.82
N LYS A 245 -44.24 67.39 -66.02
CA LYS A 245 -45.12 67.74 -67.15
C LYS A 245 -45.52 69.22 -67.14
N GLN A 246 -45.78 69.80 -65.97
CA GLN A 246 -46.12 71.22 -65.81
C GLN A 246 -44.96 72.14 -66.22
N MET A 247 -43.73 71.82 -65.80
CA MET A 247 -42.55 72.64 -66.13
C MET A 247 -42.09 72.53 -67.60
N GLU A 248 -42.44 71.43 -68.28
CA GLU A 248 -42.22 71.27 -69.73
C GLU A 248 -43.15 72.16 -70.56
N GLU A 249 -44.31 72.55 -70.03
CA GLU A 249 -45.22 73.54 -70.64
C GLU A 249 -44.76 74.99 -70.37
N ASP A 250 -44.34 75.30 -69.12
CA ASP A 250 -43.89 76.64 -68.73
C ASP A 250 -42.59 77.10 -69.43
N ASN A 251 -41.67 76.17 -69.75
CA ASN A 251 -40.45 76.49 -70.51
C ASN A 251 -40.72 76.75 -72.01
N LYS A 252 -41.87 76.32 -72.52
CA LYS A 252 -42.29 76.57 -73.89
C LYS A 252 -42.82 78.00 -74.07
N GLU A 253 -43.37 78.61 -73.01
CA GLU A 253 -43.78 80.02 -72.97
C GLU A 253 -42.60 81.01 -72.82
N LEU A 254 -41.47 80.59 -72.22
CA LEU A 254 -40.28 81.42 -72.02
C LEU A 254 -39.31 81.47 -73.23
N GLU A 255 -39.45 80.56 -74.20
CA GLU A 255 -38.79 80.66 -75.51
C GLU A 255 -39.41 81.75 -76.40
N GLU A 256 -40.62 82.23 -76.10
CA GLU A 256 -41.35 83.19 -76.95
C GLU A 256 -41.11 84.68 -76.60
N THR A 257 -40.28 85.04 -75.59
CA THR A 257 -40.23 86.42 -75.04
C THR A 257 -38.86 87.08 -74.69
N MET A 258 -37.69 86.63 -75.19
CA MET A 258 -36.40 87.35 -74.92
C MET A 258 -35.72 87.97 -76.15
N GLU A 259 -35.26 89.21 -75.97
CA GLU A 259 -35.44 90.31 -76.94
C GLU A 259 -34.16 90.90 -77.58
N GLN A 260 -32.94 90.42 -77.30
CA GLN A 260 -31.77 90.60 -78.20
C GLN A 260 -30.50 89.84 -77.75
N VAL A 261 -29.76 89.39 -78.78
CA VAL A 261 -28.81 88.27 -78.84
C VAL A 261 -27.45 88.80 -79.33
N PHE A 262 -26.34 88.13 -78.99
CA PHE A 262 -25.04 88.42 -79.64
C PHE A 262 -25.15 88.11 -81.14
N GLN A 263 -25.01 89.13 -81.99
CA GLN A 263 -25.36 89.07 -83.41
C GLN A 263 -24.21 88.69 -84.36
N GLY A 264 -23.07 88.23 -83.82
CA GLY A 264 -21.97 87.68 -84.63
C GLY A 264 -22.20 86.21 -84.98
N SER A 265 -21.44 85.68 -85.95
CA SER A 265 -21.53 84.26 -86.31
C SER A 265 -20.93 83.36 -85.21
N ASP A 266 -21.41 82.11 -85.12
CA ASP A 266 -20.83 81.08 -84.24
C ASP A 266 -19.31 80.92 -84.49
N GLU A 267 -18.80 81.22 -85.69
CA GLU A 267 -17.37 81.13 -86.02
C GLU A 267 -16.54 82.30 -85.47
N GLU A 268 -17.09 83.53 -85.37
CA GLU A 268 -16.40 84.66 -84.74
C GLU A 268 -16.36 84.54 -83.19
N LEU A 269 -17.36 83.89 -82.59
CA LEU A 269 -17.38 83.57 -81.16
C LEU A 269 -16.44 82.39 -80.83
N GLN A 270 -16.26 81.44 -81.76
CA GLN A 270 -15.37 80.29 -81.59
C GLN A 270 -13.89 80.64 -81.79
N ASP A 271 -13.54 81.58 -82.68
CA ASP A 271 -12.13 81.93 -83.00
C ASP A 271 -11.46 82.75 -81.87
N ILE A 272 -12.22 83.62 -81.20
CA ILE A 272 -11.78 84.35 -80.00
C ILE A 272 -11.61 83.39 -78.80
N TYR A 273 -12.41 82.32 -78.72
CA TYR A 273 -12.27 81.26 -77.70
C TYR A 273 -11.07 80.33 -77.95
N GLN A 274 -10.75 80.01 -79.22
CA GLN A 274 -9.65 79.10 -79.56
C GLN A 274 -8.24 79.71 -79.43
N ASN A 275 -8.04 81.00 -79.75
CA ASN A 275 -6.75 81.67 -79.56
C ASN A 275 -6.34 81.83 -78.08
N HIS A 276 -7.33 81.92 -77.17
CA HIS A 276 -7.07 81.95 -75.73
C HIS A 276 -6.63 80.58 -75.17
N GLN A 277 -7.19 79.47 -75.70
CA GLN A 277 -6.84 78.09 -75.28
C GLN A 277 -5.40 77.66 -75.61
N ARG A 278 -4.79 78.20 -76.68
CA ARG A 278 -3.46 77.77 -77.13
C ARG A 278 -2.34 78.29 -76.21
N THR A 279 -2.49 79.50 -75.68
CA THR A 279 -1.52 80.17 -74.79
C THR A 279 -1.46 79.53 -73.39
N VAL A 280 -2.59 78.99 -72.90
CA VAL A 280 -2.65 78.30 -71.59
C VAL A 280 -1.91 76.95 -71.62
N LYS A 281 -2.03 76.17 -72.70
CA LYS A 281 -1.39 74.84 -72.82
C LYS A 281 0.13 74.84 -72.86
N GLU A 282 0.76 75.92 -73.34
CA GLU A 282 2.23 76.02 -73.46
C GLU A 282 2.90 76.29 -72.09
N LYS A 283 2.24 77.05 -71.22
CA LYS A 283 2.70 77.29 -69.85
C LYS A 283 2.56 76.05 -68.94
N GLU A 284 1.56 75.19 -69.17
CA GLU A 284 1.36 73.94 -68.42
C GLU A 284 2.47 72.88 -68.66
N ARG A 285 3.04 72.81 -69.87
CA ARG A 285 4.16 71.88 -70.16
C ARG A 285 5.45 72.22 -69.39
N ARG A 286 5.83 73.50 -69.33
CA ARG A 286 7.02 73.96 -68.58
C ARG A 286 6.95 73.70 -67.08
N LEU A 287 5.75 73.74 -66.49
CA LEU A 287 5.55 73.41 -65.08
C LEU A 287 5.90 71.94 -64.76
N THR A 288 5.72 71.04 -65.73
CA THR A 288 5.88 69.59 -65.55
C THR A 288 7.36 69.17 -65.53
N ASP A 289 8.24 69.85 -66.27
CA ASP A 289 9.68 69.52 -66.30
C ASP A 289 10.42 69.96 -65.03
N CYS A 290 10.14 71.16 -64.50
CA CYS A 290 10.67 71.61 -63.20
C CYS A 290 10.30 70.66 -62.05
N GLN A 291 9.16 69.98 -62.16
CA GLN A 291 8.65 69.06 -61.16
C GLN A 291 9.51 67.78 -61.03
N ARG A 292 10.15 67.31 -62.11
CA ARG A 292 11.02 66.11 -62.09
C ARG A 292 12.40 66.38 -61.51
N GLU A 293 12.95 67.58 -61.68
CA GLU A 293 14.27 67.94 -61.14
C GLU A 293 14.24 68.12 -59.61
N LEU A 294 13.14 68.67 -59.07
CA LEU A 294 12.90 68.79 -57.63
C LEU A 294 12.92 67.43 -56.91
N GLU A 295 12.38 66.38 -57.54
CA GLU A 295 12.35 65.03 -56.97
C GLU A 295 13.74 64.39 -56.85
N ARG A 296 14.68 64.70 -57.77
CA ARG A 296 16.05 64.15 -57.70
C ARG A 296 16.84 64.78 -56.55
N ALA A 297 16.81 66.10 -56.42
CA ALA A 297 17.47 66.82 -55.33
C ALA A 297 16.90 66.40 -53.95
N GLY A 298 15.59 66.14 -53.86
CA GLY A 298 14.95 65.66 -52.64
C GLY A 298 15.45 64.30 -52.13
N ARG A 299 15.85 63.37 -53.01
CA ARG A 299 16.33 62.04 -52.60
C ARG A 299 17.73 62.09 -51.97
N GLU A 300 18.60 62.96 -52.47
CA GLU A 300 19.97 63.07 -51.94
C GLU A 300 19.99 63.70 -50.54
N CYS A 301 19.15 64.72 -50.28
CA CYS A 301 18.94 65.26 -48.93
C CYS A 301 18.46 64.20 -47.92
N GLN A 302 17.61 63.26 -48.36
CA GLN A 302 17.12 62.19 -47.47
C GLN A 302 18.22 61.19 -47.10
N ARG A 303 19.14 60.88 -48.01
CA ARG A 303 20.26 59.95 -47.76
C ARG A 303 21.21 60.51 -46.70
N LEU A 304 21.64 61.76 -46.86
CA LEU A 304 22.59 62.40 -45.94
C LEU A 304 21.97 62.66 -44.55
N ASN A 305 20.67 62.94 -44.46
CA ASN A 305 19.97 63.09 -43.17
C ASN A 305 19.94 61.80 -42.34
N ARG A 306 19.90 60.62 -42.97
CA ARG A 306 19.92 59.33 -42.23
C ARG A 306 21.26 59.08 -41.56
N VAL A 307 22.37 59.28 -42.28
CA VAL A 307 23.74 59.08 -41.75
C VAL A 307 24.02 60.02 -40.57
N LYS A 308 23.55 61.28 -40.64
CA LYS A 308 23.66 62.23 -39.52
C LYS A 308 22.86 61.79 -38.29
N ALA A 309 21.67 61.24 -38.47
CA ALA A 309 20.82 60.79 -37.37
C ALA A 309 21.48 59.63 -36.60
N ASP A 310 22.08 58.67 -37.31
CA ASP A 310 22.71 57.50 -36.69
C ASP A 310 23.92 57.88 -35.82
N LEU A 311 24.80 58.78 -36.31
CA LEU A 311 25.97 59.25 -35.54
C LEU A 311 25.59 60.05 -34.27
N LEU A 312 24.48 60.81 -34.31
CA LEU A 312 23.98 61.56 -33.15
C LEU A 312 23.44 60.66 -32.03
N VAL A 313 22.83 59.52 -32.40
CA VAL A 313 22.29 58.56 -31.43
C VAL A 313 23.42 57.89 -30.65
N GLU A 314 24.50 57.48 -31.32
CA GLU A 314 25.65 56.84 -30.65
C GLU A 314 26.38 57.78 -29.68
N GLN A 315 26.57 59.05 -30.05
CA GLN A 315 27.21 60.05 -29.18
C GLN A 315 26.39 60.32 -27.91
N ALA A 316 25.06 60.44 -28.04
CA ALA A 316 24.18 60.68 -26.91
C ALA A 316 24.16 59.50 -25.93
N PHE A 317 24.21 58.27 -26.43
CA PHE A 317 24.19 57.06 -25.62
C PHE A 317 25.43 56.92 -24.72
N LEU A 318 26.61 57.19 -25.27
CA LEU A 318 27.87 57.12 -24.52
C LEU A 318 27.97 58.25 -23.47
N GLY A 319 27.48 59.46 -23.80
CA GLY A 319 27.47 60.59 -22.86
C GLY A 319 26.51 60.38 -21.68
N PHE A 320 25.34 59.78 -21.92
CA PHE A 320 24.38 59.45 -20.88
C PHE A 320 24.92 58.44 -19.87
N SER A 321 25.65 57.42 -20.34
CA SER A 321 26.21 56.36 -19.49
C SER A 321 27.23 56.88 -18.46
N LEU A 322 28.01 57.92 -18.83
CA LEU A 322 29.00 58.53 -17.94
C LEU A 322 28.37 59.32 -16.79
N ILE A 323 27.29 60.07 -17.08
CA ILE A 323 26.55 60.87 -16.10
C ILE A 323 25.82 59.95 -15.11
N LEU A 324 25.24 58.85 -15.60
CA LEU A 324 24.54 57.88 -14.77
C LEU A 324 25.48 57.26 -13.71
N CYS A 325 26.69 56.86 -14.11
CA CYS A 325 27.67 56.26 -13.20
C CYS A 325 28.09 57.21 -12.07
N ILE A 326 28.32 58.50 -12.36
CA ILE A 326 28.71 59.50 -11.35
C ILE A 326 27.58 59.75 -10.35
N SER A 327 26.32 59.76 -10.81
CA SER A 327 25.16 59.92 -9.94
C SER A 327 24.98 58.74 -8.98
N GLN A 328 25.28 57.53 -9.44
CA GLN A 328 25.13 56.30 -8.67
C GLN A 328 26.14 56.18 -7.52
N VAL A 329 27.41 56.53 -7.77
CA VAL A 329 28.45 56.54 -6.71
C VAL A 329 28.07 57.49 -5.58
N ARG A 330 27.57 58.69 -5.89
CA ARG A 330 27.12 59.65 -4.86
C ARG A 330 25.91 59.14 -4.08
N SER A 331 24.92 58.56 -4.77
CA SER A 331 23.72 58.01 -4.14
C SER A 331 24.05 56.88 -3.16
N LEU A 332 24.94 55.96 -3.57
CA LEU A 332 25.33 54.83 -2.73
C LEU A 332 26.21 55.27 -1.55
N SER A 333 27.11 56.25 -1.75
CA SER A 333 27.90 56.82 -0.65
C SER A 333 27.04 57.47 0.44
N SER A 334 25.99 58.19 0.03
CA SER A 334 25.05 58.82 0.97
C SER A 334 24.21 57.79 1.72
N HIS A 335 23.83 56.67 1.08
CA HIS A 335 23.04 55.62 1.72
C HIS A 335 23.85 54.79 2.72
N LEU A 336 25.15 54.61 2.43
CA LEU A 336 26.08 53.85 3.27
C LEU A 336 26.82 54.74 4.29
N GLU A 337 26.47 56.02 4.39
CA GLU A 337 27.07 57.01 5.31
C GLU A 337 28.61 57.10 5.19
N MET A 338 29.13 57.01 3.97
CA MET A 338 30.58 57.10 3.70
C MET A 338 30.98 58.55 3.34
N GLU A 339 31.92 59.11 4.09
CA GLU A 339 32.44 60.47 3.87
C GLU A 339 33.53 60.50 2.78
N GLY A 340 33.55 61.53 1.93
CA GLY A 340 34.63 61.79 0.96
C GLY A 340 34.31 61.58 -0.53
N TYR A 341 33.05 61.26 -0.87
CA TYR A 341 32.62 60.98 -2.26
C TYR A 341 31.58 61.97 -2.82
N ASP A 342 31.51 63.19 -2.30
CA ASP A 342 30.45 64.17 -2.63
C ASP A 342 30.71 65.02 -3.88
N ARG A 343 31.97 65.11 -4.36
CA ARG A 343 32.36 65.97 -5.49
C ARG A 343 33.21 65.24 -6.56
N PRO A 344 32.80 65.22 -7.84
CA PRO A 344 33.60 64.75 -8.96
C PRO A 344 34.57 65.83 -9.46
N PRO A 345 35.62 65.46 -10.22
CA PRO A 345 35.92 64.10 -10.69
C PRO A 345 36.55 63.23 -9.60
N PHE A 346 36.17 61.95 -9.53
CA PHE A 346 36.77 60.97 -8.63
C PHE A 346 38.06 60.44 -9.21
N THR A 347 39.10 60.30 -8.38
CA THR A 347 40.34 59.63 -8.79
C THR A 347 40.18 58.11 -8.78
N SER A 348 40.98 57.38 -9.56
CA SER A 348 40.90 55.90 -9.61
C SER A 348 41.10 55.26 -8.23
N LEU A 349 42.02 55.81 -7.42
CA LEU A 349 42.31 55.33 -6.08
C LEU A 349 41.13 55.52 -5.10
N GLN A 350 40.42 56.65 -5.21
CA GLN A 350 39.21 56.89 -4.41
C GLN A 350 38.12 55.86 -4.76
N LEU A 351 37.94 55.54 -6.04
CA LEU A 351 36.95 54.56 -6.49
C LEU A 351 37.28 53.12 -6.07
N GLU A 352 38.56 52.72 -6.07
CA GLU A 352 38.98 51.39 -5.57
C GLU A 352 38.75 51.25 -4.05
N SER A 353 39.03 52.31 -3.29
CA SER A 353 38.75 52.32 -1.85
C SER A 353 37.25 52.26 -1.56
N PHE A 354 36.42 52.95 -2.34
CA PHE A 354 34.96 52.89 -2.24
C PHE A 354 34.44 51.46 -2.45
N HIS A 355 34.89 50.82 -3.53
CA HIS A 355 34.52 49.44 -3.87
C HIS A 355 34.85 48.47 -2.72
N ARG A 356 36.01 48.64 -2.06
CA ARG A 356 36.41 47.79 -0.94
C ARG A 356 35.51 47.93 0.29
N HIS A 357 35.12 49.15 0.64
CA HIS A 357 34.22 49.40 1.78
C HIS A 357 32.80 48.87 1.52
N VAL A 358 32.31 48.99 0.27
CA VAL A 358 31.03 48.41 -0.16
C VAL A 358 31.03 46.89 0.00
N ILE A 359 32.09 46.19 -0.43
CA ILE A 359 32.22 44.73 -0.25
C ILE A 359 32.21 44.35 1.25
N GLN A 360 32.96 45.08 2.08
CA GLN A 360 33.04 44.77 3.52
C GLN A 360 31.68 44.92 4.20
N ARG A 361 30.90 45.93 3.82
CA ARG A 361 29.56 46.15 4.38
C ARG A 361 28.55 45.10 3.90
N LEU A 362 28.68 44.65 2.65
CA LEU A 362 27.87 43.58 2.08
C LEU A 362 28.06 42.25 2.84
N GLU A 363 29.29 41.91 3.25
CA GLU A 363 29.55 40.69 4.02
C GLU A 363 29.00 40.80 5.46
N GLN A 364 29.03 41.98 6.09
CA GLN A 364 28.45 42.20 7.42
C GLN A 364 26.92 41.99 7.44
N GLU A 365 26.19 42.56 6.48
CA GLU A 365 24.72 42.42 6.39
C GLU A 365 24.31 40.96 6.08
N LYS A 366 25.15 40.22 5.37
CA LYS A 366 24.95 38.79 5.11
C LYS A 366 25.10 37.95 6.39
N GLU A 367 26.06 38.26 7.24
CA GLU A 367 26.28 37.54 8.50
C GLU A 367 25.15 37.80 9.51
N THR A 368 24.68 39.04 9.64
CA THR A 368 23.55 39.39 10.53
C THR A 368 22.24 38.73 10.09
N LEU A 369 21.95 38.70 8.78
CA LEU A 369 20.80 38.00 8.22
C LEU A 369 20.85 36.50 8.52
N SER A 370 22.03 35.88 8.41
CA SER A 370 22.22 34.46 8.71
C SER A 370 21.95 34.14 10.18
N GLN A 371 22.40 34.99 11.12
CA GLN A 371 22.17 34.79 12.56
C GLN A 371 20.69 34.89 12.93
N ILE A 372 20.00 35.95 12.49
CA ILE A 372 18.56 36.14 12.76
C ILE A 372 17.71 34.99 12.19
N THR A 373 18.08 34.50 11.00
CA THR A 373 17.39 33.39 10.35
C THR A 373 17.55 32.09 11.15
N ALA A 374 18.74 31.83 11.70
CA ALA A 374 19.00 30.66 12.53
C ALA A 374 18.18 30.67 13.84
N ASP A 375 18.16 31.79 14.56
CA ASP A 375 17.42 31.93 15.82
C ASP A 375 15.90 31.73 15.65
N LEU A 376 15.33 32.31 14.59
CA LEU A 376 13.89 32.14 14.30
C LEU A 376 13.56 30.72 13.83
N GLN A 377 14.50 30.04 13.16
CA GLN A 377 14.35 28.65 12.75
C GLN A 377 14.38 27.68 13.92
N GLU A 378 15.20 27.93 14.95
CA GLU A 378 15.17 27.13 16.18
C GLU A 378 13.83 27.25 16.91
N LYS A 379 13.30 28.49 17.05
CA LYS A 379 11.98 28.73 17.67
C LYS A 379 10.84 28.08 16.88
N GLU A 380 10.93 28.09 15.54
CA GLU A 380 9.98 27.40 14.66
C GLU A 380 9.99 25.88 14.90
N GLN A 381 11.19 25.29 15.05
CA GLN A 381 11.37 23.87 15.33
C GLN A 381 10.81 23.47 16.69
N GLN A 382 11.01 24.28 17.74
CA GLN A 382 10.44 24.03 19.07
C GLN A 382 8.90 24.05 19.05
N LYS A 383 8.29 25.01 18.34
CA LYS A 383 6.83 25.06 18.15
C LYS A 383 6.32 23.87 17.32
N GLN A 384 7.07 23.44 16.30
CA GLN A 384 6.73 22.26 15.51
C GLN A 384 6.73 20.98 16.36
N GLN A 385 7.73 20.78 17.22
CA GLN A 385 7.77 19.65 18.16
C GLN A 385 6.55 19.63 19.08
N SER A 386 6.16 20.79 19.63
CA SER A 386 4.96 20.90 20.48
C SER A 386 3.66 20.57 19.72
N ILE A 387 3.56 20.96 18.45
CA ILE A 387 2.42 20.61 17.58
C ILE A 387 2.36 19.10 17.36
N ASP A 388 3.51 18.46 17.10
CA ASP A 388 3.57 17.03 16.83
C ASP A 388 3.20 16.20 18.07
N GLU A 389 3.63 16.60 19.28
CA GLU A 389 3.23 15.94 20.52
C GLU A 389 1.71 15.98 20.78
N ILE A 390 1.08 17.15 20.57
CA ILE A 390 -0.37 17.31 20.74
C ILE A 390 -1.13 16.56 19.63
N ARG A 391 -0.60 16.57 18.40
CA ARG A 391 -1.15 15.82 17.26
C ARG A 391 -1.11 14.31 17.50
N ASP A 392 -0.03 13.78 18.05
CA ASP A 392 0.10 12.36 18.39
C ASP A 392 -0.92 11.94 19.46
N LYS A 393 -1.10 12.76 20.51
CA LYS A 393 -2.14 12.53 21.52
C LYS A 393 -3.55 12.57 20.93
N LYS A 394 -3.85 13.56 20.08
CA LYS A 394 -5.14 13.71 19.39
C LYS A 394 -5.42 12.50 18.48
N THR A 395 -4.48 12.13 17.62
CA THR A 395 -4.64 11.00 16.69
C THR A 395 -4.73 9.66 17.41
N GLY A 396 -4.04 9.49 18.55
CA GLY A 396 -4.20 8.32 19.41
C GLY A 396 -5.61 8.16 19.99
N LEU A 397 -6.21 9.27 20.46
CA LEU A 397 -7.60 9.29 20.94
C LEU A 397 -8.61 9.12 19.79
N GLU A 398 -8.40 9.73 18.63
CA GLU A 398 -9.25 9.55 17.43
C GLU A 398 -9.29 8.09 16.98
N ARG A 399 -8.14 7.41 16.92
CA ARG A 399 -8.06 5.96 16.64
C ARG A 399 -8.80 5.14 17.67
N THR A 400 -8.72 5.51 18.95
CA THR A 400 -9.45 4.83 20.02
C THR A 400 -10.97 4.98 19.85
N VAL A 401 -11.43 6.17 19.48
CA VAL A 401 -12.86 6.45 19.17
C VAL A 401 -13.32 5.64 17.96
N GLU A 402 -12.52 5.59 16.89
CA GLU A 402 -12.83 4.83 15.68
C GLU A 402 -12.93 3.33 15.97
N LEU A 403 -11.93 2.75 16.65
CA LEU A 403 -11.95 1.33 17.05
C LEU A 403 -13.17 0.98 17.91
N LYS A 404 -13.49 1.80 18.91
CA LYS A 404 -14.67 1.56 19.76
C LYS A 404 -15.98 1.72 18.99
N ARG A 405 -16.06 2.65 18.04
CA ARG A 405 -17.21 2.85 17.15
C ARG A 405 -17.41 1.67 16.19
N ASP A 406 -16.34 1.11 15.65
CA ASP A 406 -16.40 -0.09 14.81
C ASP A 406 -16.89 -1.31 15.60
N MET A 407 -16.38 -1.49 16.83
CA MET A 407 -16.89 -2.55 17.73
C MET A 407 -18.37 -2.35 18.05
N GLN A 408 -18.78 -1.11 18.33
CA GLN A 408 -20.19 -0.76 18.58
C GLN A 408 -21.05 -1.07 17.35
N GLY A 409 -20.59 -0.73 16.14
CA GLY A 409 -21.30 -1.00 14.88
C GLY A 409 -21.48 -2.49 14.60
N LYS A 410 -20.44 -3.30 14.84
CA LYS A 410 -20.51 -4.77 14.74
C LYS A 410 -21.55 -5.35 15.71
N LYS A 411 -21.48 -4.94 16.98
CA LYS A 411 -22.43 -5.39 18.01
C LYS A 411 -23.87 -4.94 17.72
N GLN A 412 -24.06 -3.74 17.19
CA GLN A 412 -25.38 -3.27 16.73
C GLN A 412 -25.92 -4.06 15.54
N GLN A 413 -25.04 -4.52 14.63
CA GLN A 413 -25.47 -5.36 13.51
C GLN A 413 -25.82 -6.77 13.98
N GLU A 414 -25.02 -7.36 14.87
CA GLU A 414 -25.30 -8.66 15.51
C GLU A 414 -26.63 -8.62 16.28
N LEU A 415 -26.85 -7.56 17.08
CA LEU A 415 -28.11 -7.34 17.78
C LEU A 415 -29.30 -7.21 16.82
N ARG A 416 -29.13 -6.54 15.68
CA ARG A 416 -30.19 -6.44 14.66
C ARG A 416 -30.52 -7.79 14.02
N ASN A 417 -29.50 -8.60 13.73
CA ASN A 417 -29.70 -9.94 13.18
C ASN A 417 -30.45 -10.84 14.17
N ILE A 418 -30.01 -10.84 15.44
CA ILE A 418 -30.67 -11.62 16.50
C ILE A 418 -32.11 -11.16 16.71
N ARG A 419 -32.38 -9.85 16.73
CA ARG A 419 -33.75 -9.32 16.83
C ARG A 419 -34.62 -9.72 15.64
N ALA A 420 -34.07 -9.75 14.42
CA ALA A 420 -34.79 -10.20 13.24
C ALA A 420 -35.11 -11.70 13.32
N ASP A 421 -34.21 -12.51 13.88
CA ASP A 421 -34.44 -13.94 14.09
C ASP A 421 -35.46 -14.20 15.21
N LEU A 422 -35.45 -13.39 16.28
CA LEU A 422 -36.50 -13.41 17.31
C LEU A 422 -37.88 -13.03 16.75
N GLN A 423 -37.97 -12.02 15.89
CA GLN A 423 -39.22 -11.65 15.21
C GLN A 423 -39.78 -12.76 14.30
N LYS A 424 -38.91 -13.59 13.70
CA LYS A 424 -39.37 -14.75 12.91
C LYS A 424 -39.93 -15.88 13.78
N LEU A 425 -39.51 -15.92 15.05
CA LEU A 425 -39.94 -16.93 16.02
C LEU A 425 -41.16 -16.47 16.85
N GLU A 426 -41.53 -15.20 16.76
CA GLU A 426 -42.71 -14.61 17.40
C GLU A 426 -44.01 -15.31 16.94
N GLY A 427 -44.84 -15.74 17.89
CA GLY A 427 -46.09 -16.47 17.61
C GLY A 427 -45.98 -18.00 17.57
N SER A 428 -44.76 -18.55 17.67
CA SER A 428 -44.53 -20.00 17.77
C SER A 428 -45.22 -20.62 18.99
N SER A 429 -45.37 -19.85 20.08
CA SER A 429 -45.96 -20.35 21.34
C SER A 429 -47.46 -20.59 21.25
N SER A 430 -48.21 -19.76 20.53
CA SER A 430 -49.65 -19.96 20.34
C SER A 430 -49.92 -21.13 19.38
N ARG A 431 -49.12 -21.26 18.32
CA ARG A 431 -49.23 -22.38 17.37
C ARG A 431 -48.91 -23.73 18.02
N LEU A 432 -47.96 -23.79 18.95
CA LEU A 432 -47.62 -25.02 19.67
C LEU A 432 -48.81 -25.53 20.50
N GLN A 433 -49.54 -24.61 21.16
CA GLN A 433 -50.71 -24.95 21.94
C GLN A 433 -51.93 -25.34 21.06
N GLU A 434 -52.05 -24.76 19.87
CA GLU A 434 -53.03 -25.19 18.87
C GLU A 434 -52.71 -26.59 18.34
N LEU A 435 -51.45 -26.86 17.98
CA LEU A 435 -50.99 -28.17 17.51
C LEU A 435 -51.16 -29.27 18.55
N GLU A 436 -51.03 -28.96 19.84
CA GLU A 436 -51.34 -29.91 20.92
C GLU A 436 -52.82 -30.33 20.93
N ASN A 437 -53.71 -29.37 20.70
CA ASN A 437 -55.14 -29.65 20.62
C ASN A 437 -55.52 -30.36 19.31
N GLU A 438 -54.87 -30.02 18.20
CA GLU A 438 -55.05 -30.69 16.90
C GLU A 438 -54.57 -32.16 16.96
N LEU A 439 -53.40 -32.41 17.58
CA LEU A 439 -52.86 -33.76 17.74
C LEU A 439 -53.78 -34.64 18.60
N ALA A 440 -54.26 -34.10 19.74
CA ALA A 440 -55.18 -34.83 20.61
C ALA A 440 -56.50 -35.20 19.92
N LYS A 441 -57.00 -34.33 19.03
CA LYS A 441 -58.20 -34.60 18.22
C LYS A 441 -57.93 -35.67 17.16
N ALA A 442 -56.83 -35.55 16.43
CA ALA A 442 -56.46 -36.48 15.36
C ALA A 442 -56.18 -37.91 15.89
N GLU A 443 -55.52 -38.03 17.06
CA GLU A 443 -55.29 -39.31 17.73
C GLU A 443 -56.61 -39.98 18.14
N CYS A 444 -57.55 -39.21 18.69
CA CYS A 444 -58.88 -39.70 19.09
C CYS A 444 -59.73 -40.13 17.87
N GLU A 445 -59.62 -39.45 16.73
CA GLU A 445 -60.31 -39.83 15.49
C GLU A 445 -59.72 -41.10 14.86
N LEU A 446 -58.40 -41.25 14.90
CA LEU A 446 -57.71 -42.47 14.45
C LEU A 446 -58.12 -43.68 15.29
N GLU A 447 -58.15 -43.55 16.62
CA GLU A 447 -58.59 -44.65 17.51
C GLU A 447 -60.05 -45.07 17.22
N ARG A 448 -60.96 -44.11 17.04
CA ARG A 448 -62.35 -44.37 16.66
C ARG A 448 -62.47 -45.07 15.30
N ALA A 449 -61.68 -44.67 14.31
CA ALA A 449 -61.68 -45.27 12.97
C ALA A 449 -61.13 -46.71 12.97
N VAL A 450 -60.11 -46.99 13.79
CA VAL A 450 -59.55 -48.33 13.95
C VAL A 450 -60.53 -49.28 14.66
N GLN A 451 -61.21 -48.81 15.71
CA GLN A 451 -62.17 -49.63 16.47
C GLN A 451 -63.47 -49.94 15.71
N SER A 452 -63.86 -49.12 14.73
CA SER A 452 -65.11 -49.28 13.95
C SER A 452 -64.93 -50.03 12.62
N SER A 453 -63.73 -50.56 12.35
CA SER A 453 -63.41 -51.24 11.09
C SER A 453 -63.79 -52.72 11.10
N ASN A 454 -64.63 -53.16 10.15
CA ASN A 454 -65.08 -54.55 9.98
C ASN A 454 -64.37 -55.25 8.79
N VAL A 455 -63.11 -54.90 8.52
CA VAL A 455 -62.39 -55.33 7.31
C VAL A 455 -62.27 -56.86 7.20
N GLU A 456 -62.09 -57.58 8.30
CA GLU A 456 -61.92 -59.05 8.22
C GLU A 456 -63.22 -59.80 7.96
N GLU A 457 -64.36 -59.30 8.45
CA GLU A 457 -65.67 -59.84 8.06
C GLU A 457 -65.94 -59.63 6.56
N LEU A 458 -65.69 -58.42 6.05
CA LEU A 458 -65.88 -58.10 4.62
C LEU A 458 -64.98 -58.94 3.69
N LYS A 459 -63.74 -59.28 4.11
CA LYS A 459 -62.87 -60.17 3.34
C LYS A 459 -63.45 -61.58 3.19
N THR A 460 -63.98 -62.15 4.28
CA THR A 460 -64.58 -63.50 4.24
C THR A 460 -65.81 -63.57 3.32
N GLU A 461 -66.60 -62.50 3.25
CA GLU A 461 -67.77 -62.43 2.36
C GLU A 461 -67.37 -62.29 0.87
N ILE A 462 -66.28 -61.57 0.57
CA ILE A 462 -65.73 -61.46 -0.79
C ILE A 462 -65.26 -62.83 -1.29
N GLU A 463 -64.63 -63.65 -0.43
CA GLU A 463 -64.19 -65.00 -0.80
C GLU A 463 -65.36 -65.95 -1.13
N GLY A 464 -66.53 -65.74 -0.52
CA GLY A 464 -67.77 -66.43 -0.88
C GLY A 464 -68.29 -66.04 -2.26
N LEU A 465 -68.45 -64.73 -2.50
CA LEU A 465 -68.93 -64.19 -3.78
C LEU A 465 -67.96 -64.47 -4.94
N GLN A 466 -66.66 -64.55 -4.68
CA GLN A 466 -65.64 -64.88 -5.69
C GLN A 466 -65.82 -66.31 -6.23
N ARG A 467 -66.21 -67.26 -5.36
CA ARG A 467 -66.50 -68.64 -5.78
C ARG A 467 -67.74 -68.69 -6.69
N GLU A 468 -68.82 -68.00 -6.31
CA GLU A 468 -70.05 -67.89 -7.10
C GLU A 468 -69.80 -67.23 -8.47
N LYS A 469 -69.01 -66.13 -8.50
CA LYS A 469 -68.60 -65.47 -9.75
C LYS A 469 -67.85 -66.41 -10.69
N THR A 470 -66.92 -67.23 -10.18
CA THR A 470 -66.13 -68.13 -11.04
C THR A 470 -66.97 -69.22 -11.72
N GLU A 471 -68.09 -69.63 -11.12
CA GLU A 471 -69.00 -70.59 -11.74
C GLU A 471 -69.85 -69.93 -12.84
N LEU A 472 -70.37 -68.72 -12.59
CA LEU A 472 -71.12 -67.95 -13.57
C LEU A 472 -70.23 -67.55 -14.77
N ASP A 473 -68.96 -67.17 -14.55
CA ASP A 473 -67.99 -66.82 -15.60
C ASP A 473 -67.74 -67.99 -16.58
N ARG A 474 -67.73 -69.23 -16.06
CA ARG A 474 -67.57 -70.43 -16.90
C ARG A 474 -68.81 -70.75 -17.74
N ALA A 475 -70.00 -70.29 -17.32
CA ALA A 475 -71.22 -70.38 -18.12
C ALA A 475 -71.27 -69.27 -19.17
N GLN A 476 -70.92 -68.03 -18.78
CA GLN A 476 -70.88 -66.85 -19.65
C GLN A 476 -69.94 -67.03 -20.85
N ARG A 477 -68.72 -67.53 -20.62
CA ARG A 477 -67.70 -67.72 -21.68
C ARG A 477 -68.12 -68.72 -22.77
N ARG A 478 -68.99 -69.68 -22.44
CA ARG A 478 -69.53 -70.62 -23.42
C ARG A 478 -70.54 -69.96 -24.35
N LEU A 479 -71.38 -69.07 -23.83
CA LEU A 479 -72.36 -68.29 -24.60
C LEU A 479 -71.70 -67.14 -25.40
N ASP A 480 -70.62 -66.55 -24.87
CA ASP A 480 -69.86 -65.49 -25.54
C ASP A 480 -69.15 -65.96 -26.82
N GLN A 481 -68.58 -67.16 -26.82
CA GLN A 481 -67.95 -67.74 -28.01
C GLN A 481 -68.94 -67.92 -29.17
N GLU A 482 -70.22 -68.19 -28.88
CA GLU A 482 -71.27 -68.27 -29.91
C GLU A 482 -71.74 -66.88 -30.38
N MET A 483 -71.83 -65.88 -29.50
CA MET A 483 -72.28 -64.52 -29.85
C MET A 483 -71.22 -63.73 -30.63
N GLN A 484 -69.93 -63.96 -30.34
CA GLN A 484 -68.82 -63.22 -30.90
C GLN A 484 -68.61 -63.47 -32.41
N ILE A 485 -69.04 -64.63 -32.91
CA ILE A 485 -69.01 -64.96 -34.35
C ILE A 485 -70.08 -64.17 -35.13
N LEU A 486 -71.21 -63.85 -34.50
CA LEU A 486 -72.34 -63.19 -35.15
C LEU A 486 -72.26 -61.65 -35.14
N ASN A 487 -71.61 -61.05 -34.15
CA ASN A 487 -71.50 -59.59 -33.99
C ASN A 487 -70.31 -58.93 -34.69
N THR A 488 -69.31 -59.69 -35.15
CA THR A 488 -68.13 -59.16 -35.85
C THR A 488 -68.42 -58.54 -37.22
N HIS A 489 -69.60 -58.80 -37.81
CA HIS A 489 -69.92 -58.35 -39.17
C HIS A 489 -70.55 -56.93 -39.25
N THR A 490 -71.15 -56.43 -38.17
CA THR A 490 -71.96 -55.19 -38.20
C THR A 490 -71.20 -53.94 -37.75
N THR A 491 -70.14 -54.09 -36.95
CA THR A 491 -69.41 -52.94 -36.34
C THR A 491 -68.26 -52.40 -37.20
N ALA A 492 -67.83 -53.11 -38.24
CA ALA A 492 -66.70 -52.70 -39.07
C ALA A 492 -67.02 -51.53 -40.03
N ARG A 493 -68.29 -51.20 -40.26
CA ARG A 493 -68.70 -50.24 -41.30
C ARG A 493 -68.85 -48.79 -40.83
N THR A 494 -68.94 -48.52 -39.54
CA THR A 494 -69.19 -47.17 -39.00
C THR A 494 -67.94 -46.42 -38.51
N GLN A 495 -66.80 -47.08 -38.33
CA GLN A 495 -65.57 -46.43 -37.83
C GLN A 495 -64.66 -45.85 -38.93
N MET A 496 -64.93 -46.13 -40.21
CA MET A 496 -64.04 -45.73 -41.32
C MET A 496 -64.25 -44.30 -41.85
N ASP A 497 -65.41 -43.69 -41.65
CA ASP A 497 -65.72 -42.38 -42.26
C ASP A 497 -65.31 -41.16 -41.41
N MET A 498 -65.15 -41.32 -40.09
CA MET A 498 -64.74 -40.21 -39.20
C MET A 498 -63.24 -39.88 -39.27
N LEU A 499 -62.38 -40.86 -39.56
CA LEU A 499 -60.91 -40.70 -39.49
C LEU A 499 -60.28 -40.09 -40.76
N LYS A 500 -61.04 -39.93 -41.85
CA LYS A 500 -60.53 -39.37 -43.12
C LYS A 500 -60.49 -37.83 -43.16
N LYS A 501 -61.29 -37.15 -42.33
CA LYS A 501 -61.45 -35.68 -42.38
C LYS A 501 -60.39 -34.92 -41.57
N ASP A 502 -59.94 -35.48 -40.44
CA ASP A 502 -58.92 -34.89 -39.56
C ASP A 502 -57.50 -34.92 -40.16
N LYS A 503 -57.24 -35.84 -41.09
CA LYS A 503 -55.91 -36.05 -41.70
C LYS A 503 -55.51 -34.90 -42.64
N THR A 504 -56.46 -34.36 -43.39
CA THR A 504 -56.19 -33.38 -44.46
C THR A 504 -55.84 -31.98 -43.95
N GLU A 505 -56.35 -31.55 -42.79
CA GLU A 505 -56.04 -30.22 -42.23
C GLU A 505 -54.65 -30.15 -41.59
N LYS A 506 -54.17 -31.24 -40.99
CA LYS A 506 -52.84 -31.28 -40.33
C LYS A 506 -51.69 -31.35 -41.34
N GLU A 507 -51.91 -31.92 -42.53
CA GLU A 507 -50.89 -32.05 -43.59
C GLU A 507 -50.53 -30.70 -44.26
N GLU A 508 -51.44 -29.72 -44.29
CA GLU A 508 -51.22 -28.41 -44.92
C GLU A 508 -50.37 -27.47 -44.04
N GLN A 509 -50.54 -27.52 -42.71
CA GLN A 509 -49.76 -26.74 -41.75
C GLN A 509 -48.27 -27.15 -41.74
N VAL A 510 -48.00 -28.45 -41.91
CA VAL A 510 -46.62 -28.98 -41.99
C VAL A 510 -45.88 -28.49 -43.24
N ARG A 511 -46.59 -28.26 -44.36
CA ARG A 511 -45.97 -27.83 -45.63
C ARG A 511 -45.49 -26.37 -45.58
N LYS A 512 -46.23 -25.48 -44.90
CA LYS A 512 -45.87 -24.05 -44.75
C LYS A 512 -44.62 -23.86 -43.88
N THR A 513 -44.49 -24.62 -42.80
CA THR A 513 -43.33 -24.52 -41.90
C THR A 513 -42.03 -24.98 -42.56
N LYS A 514 -42.07 -26.01 -43.42
CA LYS A 514 -40.91 -26.49 -44.18
C LYS A 514 -40.40 -25.46 -45.21
N ALA A 515 -41.29 -24.68 -45.83
CA ALA A 515 -40.91 -23.66 -46.80
C ALA A 515 -40.20 -22.44 -46.17
N ARG A 516 -40.54 -22.11 -44.91
CA ARG A 516 -40.04 -20.90 -44.22
C ARG A 516 -38.60 -21.03 -43.70
N HIS A 517 -38.20 -22.21 -43.23
CA HIS A 517 -36.91 -22.44 -42.56
C HIS A 517 -35.97 -23.39 -43.32
N GLY A 518 -36.39 -23.84 -44.50
CA GLY A 518 -35.70 -24.89 -45.26
C GLY A 518 -34.27 -24.54 -45.65
N GLU A 519 -34.02 -23.33 -46.15
CA GLU A 519 -32.67 -22.92 -46.60
C GLU A 519 -31.70 -22.74 -45.42
N ASN A 520 -32.14 -22.06 -44.34
CA ASN A 520 -31.29 -21.80 -43.17
C ASN A 520 -30.87 -23.08 -42.44
N LEU A 521 -31.79 -24.03 -42.23
CA LEU A 521 -31.49 -25.28 -41.53
C LEU A 521 -30.69 -26.26 -42.39
N THR A 522 -30.91 -26.27 -43.71
CA THR A 522 -30.13 -27.09 -44.65
C THR A 522 -28.70 -26.53 -44.80
N SER A 523 -28.50 -25.22 -44.69
CA SER A 523 -27.16 -24.60 -44.62
C SER A 523 -26.40 -24.98 -43.34
N LEU A 524 -27.07 -25.11 -42.19
CA LEU A 524 -26.44 -25.39 -40.90
C LEU A 524 -26.20 -26.89 -40.64
N LEU A 525 -27.14 -27.77 -41.01
CA LEU A 525 -27.08 -29.21 -40.73
C LEU A 525 -26.98 -30.10 -41.99
N GLY A 526 -26.97 -29.52 -43.19
CA GLY A 526 -26.92 -30.25 -44.46
C GLY A 526 -28.23 -30.93 -44.89
N HIS A 527 -29.23 -30.96 -44.00
CA HIS A 527 -30.58 -31.52 -44.22
C HIS A 527 -31.57 -30.86 -43.26
N PHE A 528 -32.88 -31.08 -43.45
CA PHE A 528 -33.92 -30.55 -42.56
C PHE A 528 -34.09 -31.48 -41.33
N PRO A 529 -33.69 -31.07 -40.11
CA PRO A 529 -33.66 -31.95 -38.94
C PRO A 529 -35.04 -32.11 -38.29
N ASN A 530 -35.23 -33.21 -37.55
CA ASN A 530 -36.35 -33.36 -36.62
C ASN A 530 -36.09 -32.61 -35.28
N LYS A 531 -37.12 -32.53 -34.41
CA LYS A 531 -37.03 -31.76 -33.16
C LYS A 531 -35.82 -32.18 -32.30
N ARG A 532 -35.62 -33.49 -32.12
CA ARG A 532 -34.52 -34.02 -31.30
C ARG A 532 -33.16 -33.74 -31.93
N GLU A 533 -33.03 -33.92 -33.23
CA GLU A 533 -31.78 -33.65 -33.96
C GLU A 533 -31.37 -32.17 -33.88
N LEU A 534 -32.32 -31.24 -33.94
CA LEU A 534 -32.03 -29.81 -33.77
C LEU A 534 -31.70 -29.44 -32.32
N GLU A 535 -32.41 -30.01 -31.34
CA GLU A 535 -32.12 -29.83 -29.91
C GLU A 535 -30.73 -30.37 -29.53
N ASP A 536 -30.37 -31.56 -30.03
CA ASP A 536 -29.07 -32.18 -29.79
C ASP A 536 -27.93 -31.39 -30.46
N TRP A 537 -28.15 -30.87 -31.67
CA TRP A 537 -27.17 -30.03 -32.37
C TRP A 537 -26.96 -28.69 -31.65
N ILE A 538 -28.04 -28.02 -31.23
CA ILE A 538 -27.95 -26.79 -30.43
C ILE A 538 -27.20 -27.07 -29.12
N TYR A 539 -27.50 -28.17 -28.44
CA TYR A 539 -26.81 -28.56 -27.21
C TYR A 539 -25.31 -28.81 -27.46
N SER A 540 -24.94 -29.49 -28.55
CA SER A 540 -23.55 -29.70 -28.93
C SER A 540 -22.82 -28.37 -29.20
N LYS A 541 -23.46 -27.45 -29.94
CA LYS A 541 -22.91 -26.12 -30.21
C LYS A 541 -22.83 -25.25 -28.96
N SER A 542 -23.82 -25.29 -28.06
CA SER A 542 -23.74 -24.65 -26.74
C SER A 542 -22.53 -25.16 -25.94
N LYS A 543 -22.24 -26.46 -26.01
CA LYS A 543 -21.09 -27.07 -25.33
C LYS A 543 -19.76 -26.65 -25.94
N GLU A 544 -19.67 -26.55 -27.27
CA GLU A 544 -18.50 -25.99 -27.97
C GLU A 544 -18.29 -24.51 -27.61
N ILE A 545 -19.34 -23.69 -27.62
CA ILE A 545 -19.31 -22.28 -27.20
C ILE A 545 -18.77 -22.15 -25.77
N ASN A 546 -19.28 -22.96 -24.85
CA ASN A 546 -18.83 -22.95 -23.46
C ASN A 546 -17.37 -23.42 -23.34
N SER A 547 -16.96 -24.44 -24.09
CA SER A 547 -15.56 -24.89 -24.11
C SER A 547 -14.62 -23.81 -24.69
N THR A 548 -15.03 -23.07 -25.71
CA THR A 548 -14.25 -21.97 -26.29
C THR A 548 -14.20 -20.78 -25.34
N ARG A 549 -15.29 -20.46 -24.63
CA ARG A 549 -15.28 -19.47 -23.53
C ARG A 549 -14.33 -19.85 -22.40
N ASP A 550 -14.30 -21.11 -21.99
CA ASP A 550 -13.39 -21.58 -20.95
C ASP A 550 -11.92 -21.48 -21.38
N LYS A 551 -11.62 -21.79 -22.66
CA LYS A 551 -10.29 -21.60 -23.25
C LYS A 551 -9.90 -20.13 -23.30
N LEU A 552 -10.80 -19.24 -23.75
CA LEU A 552 -10.60 -17.79 -23.74
C LEU A 552 -10.36 -17.25 -22.33
N ALA A 553 -11.12 -17.73 -21.34
CA ALA A 553 -10.94 -17.32 -19.94
C ALA A 553 -9.56 -17.75 -19.41
N LYS A 554 -9.07 -18.92 -19.81
CA LYS A 554 -7.74 -19.42 -19.46
C LYS A 554 -6.63 -18.61 -20.15
N LEU A 555 -6.72 -18.37 -21.46
CA LEU A 555 -5.76 -17.57 -22.21
C LEU A 555 -5.69 -16.13 -21.70
N ASN A 556 -6.83 -15.51 -21.39
CA ASN A 556 -6.88 -14.17 -20.79
C ASN A 556 -6.24 -14.12 -19.40
N LYS A 557 -6.40 -15.18 -18.59
CA LYS A 557 -5.74 -15.30 -17.29
C LYS A 557 -4.22 -15.45 -17.44
N ASP A 558 -3.78 -16.25 -18.39
CA ASP A 558 -2.36 -16.47 -18.67
C ASP A 558 -1.70 -15.19 -19.25
N LEU A 559 -2.41 -14.45 -20.11
CA LEU A 559 -2.00 -13.13 -20.61
C LEU A 559 -1.85 -12.12 -19.47
N ALA A 560 -2.86 -12.00 -18.59
CA ALA A 560 -2.81 -11.11 -17.44
C ALA A 560 -1.63 -11.44 -16.50
N SER A 561 -1.33 -12.73 -16.30
CA SER A 561 -0.18 -13.16 -15.51
C SER A 561 1.15 -12.81 -16.16
N SER A 562 1.26 -12.94 -17.48
CA SER A 562 2.46 -12.58 -18.26
C SER A 562 2.67 -11.07 -18.30
N GLU A 563 1.61 -10.27 -18.43
CA GLU A 563 1.67 -8.80 -18.34
C GLU A 563 2.08 -8.30 -16.96
N GLN A 564 1.61 -8.97 -15.89
CA GLN A 564 2.07 -8.71 -14.53
C GLN A 564 3.56 -9.02 -14.37
N ASN A 565 4.03 -10.15 -14.90
CA ASN A 565 5.44 -10.53 -14.88
C ASN A 565 6.31 -9.53 -15.66
N LYS A 566 5.85 -9.05 -16.83
CA LYS A 566 6.51 -7.98 -17.59
C LYS A 566 6.65 -6.72 -16.76
N SER A 567 5.59 -6.27 -16.10
CA SER A 567 5.60 -5.08 -15.24
C SER A 567 6.59 -5.24 -14.07
N HIS A 568 6.62 -6.42 -13.44
CA HIS A 568 7.53 -6.71 -12.34
C HIS A 568 9.00 -6.67 -12.79
N ILE A 569 9.34 -7.40 -13.86
CA ILE A 569 10.71 -7.45 -14.42
C ILE A 569 11.15 -6.06 -14.90
N ALA A 570 10.27 -5.29 -15.57
CA ALA A 570 10.58 -3.94 -16.02
C ALA A 570 10.85 -2.97 -14.85
N THR A 571 10.12 -3.12 -13.75
CA THR A 571 10.33 -2.30 -12.54
C THR A 571 11.64 -2.67 -11.84
N GLU A 572 11.95 -3.96 -11.76
CA GLU A 572 13.20 -4.46 -11.18
C GLU A 572 14.42 -4.03 -12.01
N LEU A 573 14.32 -4.11 -13.34
CA LEU A 573 15.34 -3.62 -14.27
C LEU A 573 15.61 -2.13 -14.06
N ARG A 574 14.58 -1.27 -14.04
CA ARG A 574 14.74 0.17 -13.79
C ARG A 574 15.41 0.49 -12.45
N LYS A 575 15.06 -0.24 -11.39
CA LYS A 575 15.68 -0.06 -10.07
C LYS A 575 17.17 -0.40 -10.09
N LYS A 576 17.53 -1.51 -10.75
CA LYS A 576 18.92 -1.95 -10.87
C LYS A 576 19.74 -1.01 -11.76
N GLU A 577 19.14 -0.47 -12.82
CA GLU A 577 19.75 0.57 -13.66
C GLU A 577 20.01 1.86 -12.87
N GLN A 578 19.02 2.34 -12.11
CA GLN A 578 19.20 3.51 -11.24
C GLN A 578 20.26 3.29 -10.16
N GLN A 579 20.29 2.09 -9.58
CA GLN A 579 21.29 1.75 -8.57
C GLN A 579 22.70 1.69 -9.17
N LEU A 580 22.85 1.11 -10.36
CA LEU A 580 24.11 1.12 -11.10
C LEU A 580 24.59 2.55 -11.34
N THR A 581 23.73 3.44 -11.84
CA THR A 581 24.09 4.86 -12.06
C THR A 581 24.50 5.55 -10.76
N SER A 582 23.77 5.34 -9.66
CA SER A 582 24.12 5.94 -8.36
C SER A 582 25.46 5.42 -7.81
N ASP A 583 25.72 4.12 -7.96
CA ASP A 583 26.97 3.50 -7.50
C ASP A 583 28.15 3.92 -8.38
N GLU A 584 27.96 4.09 -9.69
CA GLU A 584 28.95 4.67 -10.62
C GLU A 584 29.26 6.14 -10.28
N GLU A 585 28.26 6.97 -9.96
CA GLU A 585 28.45 8.36 -9.53
C GLU A 585 29.23 8.48 -8.21
N LYS A 586 28.89 7.65 -7.21
CA LYS A 586 29.63 7.57 -5.94
C LYS A 586 31.07 7.14 -6.18
N PHE A 587 31.27 6.14 -7.04
CA PHE A 587 32.61 5.65 -7.36
C PHE A 587 33.45 6.73 -8.05
N PHE A 588 32.87 7.46 -9.02
CA PHE A 588 33.55 8.53 -9.75
C PHE A 588 33.91 9.71 -8.85
N SER A 589 33.01 10.12 -7.94
CA SER A 589 33.23 11.27 -7.06
C SER A 589 34.44 11.14 -6.10
N VAL A 590 34.80 9.90 -5.73
CA VAL A 590 35.90 9.64 -4.78
C VAL A 590 37.21 9.29 -5.50
N CYS A 591 37.15 8.53 -6.60
CA CYS A 591 38.36 8.02 -7.26
C CYS A 591 38.87 8.94 -8.38
N GLY A 592 38.00 9.70 -9.06
CA GLY A 592 38.40 10.55 -10.19
C GLY A 592 38.95 9.79 -11.41
N SER A 593 39.00 8.46 -11.36
CA SER A 593 39.40 7.54 -12.42
C SER A 593 38.56 6.25 -12.38
N GLN A 594 38.73 5.38 -13.37
CA GLN A 594 38.00 4.10 -13.47
C GLN A 594 38.73 2.93 -12.78
N ASP A 595 40.00 3.09 -12.39
CA ASP A 595 40.84 2.00 -11.87
C ASP A 595 41.21 2.20 -10.38
N LEU A 596 40.41 1.59 -9.51
CA LEU A 596 40.57 1.66 -8.06
C LEU A 596 41.89 1.07 -7.57
N GLU A 597 42.40 0.01 -8.21
CA GLU A 597 43.63 -0.64 -7.75
C GLU A 597 44.84 0.21 -8.08
N GLN A 598 44.84 0.85 -9.26
CA GLN A 598 45.90 1.78 -9.64
C GLN A 598 45.97 3.00 -8.71
N ASP A 599 44.82 3.60 -8.38
CA ASP A 599 44.78 4.79 -7.53
C ASP A 599 45.08 4.48 -6.05
N LEU A 600 44.64 3.32 -5.55
CA LEU A 600 45.04 2.83 -4.23
C LEU A 600 46.55 2.57 -4.16
N GLY A 601 47.14 2.01 -5.21
CA GLY A 601 48.59 1.79 -5.31
C GLY A 601 49.38 3.10 -5.21
N ARG A 602 48.98 4.12 -6.00
CA ARG A 602 49.61 5.44 -5.94
C ARG A 602 49.47 6.10 -4.57
N LEU A 603 48.28 6.03 -3.96
CA LEU A 603 48.04 6.60 -2.63
C LEU A 603 48.86 5.90 -1.53
N GLN A 604 49.10 4.59 -1.68
CA GLN A 604 49.89 3.80 -0.75
C GLN A 604 51.38 4.14 -0.83
N GLU A 605 51.93 4.35 -2.03
CA GLU A 605 53.30 4.86 -2.23
C GLU A 605 53.47 6.26 -1.60
N ASP A 606 52.46 7.13 -1.77
CA ASP A 606 52.45 8.46 -1.19
C ASP A 606 52.39 8.46 0.34
N LEU A 607 51.59 7.56 0.92
CA LEU A 607 51.54 7.35 2.37
C LEU A 607 52.89 6.88 2.91
N GLU A 608 53.58 5.99 2.18
CA GLU A 608 54.90 5.52 2.58
C GLU A 608 55.94 6.65 2.55
N LYS A 609 55.90 7.53 1.53
CA LYS A 609 56.77 8.72 1.45
C LYS A 609 56.53 9.68 2.62
N VAL A 610 55.27 10.02 2.90
CA VAL A 610 54.90 10.96 3.99
C VAL A 610 55.23 10.36 5.37
N SER A 611 55.00 9.06 5.55
CA SER A 611 55.35 8.34 6.79
C SER A 611 56.87 8.34 7.04
N LYS A 612 57.68 8.06 6.00
CA LYS A 612 59.15 8.15 6.08
C LYS A 612 59.59 9.56 6.46
N GLN A 613 59.01 10.59 5.84
CA GLN A 613 59.31 11.99 6.15
C GLN A 613 58.97 12.35 7.60
N ARG A 614 57.81 11.90 8.12
CA ARG A 614 57.44 12.07 9.53
C ARG A 614 58.45 11.40 10.46
N ALA A 615 58.85 10.17 10.17
CA ALA A 615 59.80 9.42 10.99
C ALA A 615 61.17 10.12 11.05
N MET A 616 61.65 10.65 9.91
CA MET A 616 62.88 11.44 9.88
C MET A 616 62.79 12.71 10.73
N LEU A 617 61.68 13.46 10.63
CA LEU A 617 61.46 14.68 11.40
C LEU A 617 61.36 14.40 12.90
N ALA A 618 60.57 13.40 13.30
CA ALA A 618 60.41 13.00 14.70
C ALA A 618 61.73 12.47 15.30
N GLY A 619 62.48 11.67 14.54
CA GLY A 619 63.80 11.17 14.95
C GLY A 619 64.80 12.31 15.14
N ALA A 620 64.86 13.26 14.21
CA ALA A 620 65.68 14.46 14.36
C ALA A 620 65.28 15.26 15.61
N THR A 621 63.99 15.48 15.86
CA THR A 621 63.52 16.17 17.07
C THR A 621 64.01 15.49 18.35
N ALA A 622 63.87 14.17 18.45
CA ALA A 622 64.30 13.42 19.63
C ALA A 622 65.82 13.52 19.86
N VAL A 623 66.62 13.32 18.80
CA VAL A 623 68.09 13.33 18.89
C VAL A 623 68.62 14.71 19.26
N TYR A 624 68.20 15.77 18.56
CA TYR A 624 68.69 17.12 18.85
C TYR A 624 68.21 17.63 20.21
N THR A 625 66.99 17.29 20.65
CA THR A 625 66.50 17.66 21.99
C THR A 625 67.33 16.98 23.08
N GLN A 626 67.66 15.70 22.90
CA GLN A 626 68.53 14.96 23.82
C GLN A 626 69.93 15.59 23.89
N PHE A 627 70.52 15.93 22.75
CA PHE A 627 71.83 16.58 22.70
C PHE A 627 71.83 17.94 23.38
N ILE A 628 70.78 18.74 23.21
CA ILE A 628 70.65 20.03 23.91
C ILE A 628 70.53 19.82 25.42
N SER A 629 69.77 18.82 25.89
CA SER A 629 69.67 18.54 27.33
C SER A 629 71.01 18.13 27.94
N GLN A 630 71.79 17.27 27.27
CA GLN A 630 73.13 16.88 27.73
C GLN A 630 74.10 18.07 27.81
N LEU A 631 74.01 18.99 26.84
CA LEU A 631 74.85 20.19 26.78
C LEU A 631 74.45 21.28 27.79
N THR A 632 73.26 21.21 28.38
CA THR A 632 72.71 22.25 29.28
C THR A 632 72.56 21.81 30.73
N GLU A 633 72.39 20.51 30.99
CA GLU A 633 72.12 19.98 32.33
C GLU A 633 73.34 19.32 33.00
N GLU A 634 74.38 18.94 32.23
CA GLU A 634 75.60 18.32 32.79
C GLU A 634 76.60 19.35 33.32
N ARG A 635 77.27 19.03 34.44
CA ARG A 635 78.21 19.95 35.12
C ARG A 635 79.51 20.21 34.34
N GLU A 636 79.91 19.29 33.48
CA GLU A 636 81.05 19.42 32.57
C GLU A 636 80.59 19.09 31.14
N PRO A 637 79.96 20.05 30.43
CA PRO A 637 79.39 19.78 29.12
C PRO A 637 80.49 19.49 28.09
N CYS A 638 80.36 18.37 27.39
CA CYS A 638 81.20 17.97 26.27
C CYS A 638 80.34 17.65 25.05
N CYS A 639 80.94 17.59 23.85
CA CYS A 639 80.18 17.30 22.64
C CYS A 639 79.50 15.92 22.73
N PRO A 640 78.17 15.80 22.59
CA PRO A 640 77.44 14.54 22.81
C PRO A 640 77.72 13.47 21.75
N VAL A 641 78.41 13.83 20.66
CA VAL A 641 78.79 12.89 19.58
C VAL A 641 80.23 12.42 19.71
N CYS A 642 81.18 13.34 19.92
CA CYS A 642 82.62 13.01 19.91
C CYS A 642 83.31 13.15 21.27
N GLN A 643 82.56 13.53 22.31
CA GLN A 643 82.98 13.64 23.72
C GLN A 643 84.15 14.60 23.98
N ARG A 644 84.42 15.53 23.05
CA ARG A 644 85.43 16.58 23.23
C ARG A 644 84.88 17.68 24.12
N THR A 645 85.69 18.14 25.07
CA THR A 645 85.39 19.29 25.93
C THR A 645 85.42 20.59 25.15
N PHE A 646 84.55 21.54 25.48
CA PHE A 646 84.53 22.84 24.81
C PHE A 646 85.67 23.74 25.33
N PRO A 647 86.47 24.37 24.46
CA PRO A 647 87.58 25.24 24.87
C PRO A 647 87.13 26.52 25.58
N SER A 648 85.95 27.01 25.24
CA SER A 648 85.34 28.19 25.87
C SER A 648 83.82 28.05 25.97
N GLU A 649 83.22 28.81 26.90
CA GLU A 649 81.75 28.88 27.06
C GLU A 649 81.06 29.44 25.81
N SER A 650 81.75 30.28 25.03
CA SER A 650 81.25 30.82 23.77
C SER A 650 81.04 29.72 22.73
N ASP A 651 81.98 28.78 22.63
CA ASP A 651 81.91 27.66 21.67
C ASP A 651 80.76 26.70 22.02
N LEU A 652 80.51 26.49 23.32
CA LEU A 652 79.37 25.73 23.82
C LEU A 652 78.04 26.38 23.41
N GLN A 653 77.91 27.69 23.64
CA GLN A 653 76.70 28.44 23.30
C GLN A 653 76.45 28.52 21.79
N GLU A 654 77.50 28.61 20.96
CA GLU A 654 77.36 28.55 19.50
C GLU A 654 76.80 27.20 19.03
N VAL A 655 77.27 26.08 19.58
CA VAL A 655 76.77 24.74 19.23
C VAL A 655 75.32 24.54 19.71
N ILE A 656 74.99 25.00 20.92
CA ILE A 656 73.60 24.99 21.41
C ILE A 656 72.70 25.82 20.49
N SER A 657 73.14 27.02 20.10
CA SER A 657 72.40 27.91 19.20
C SER A 657 72.21 27.30 17.80
N ASP A 658 73.24 26.66 17.22
CA ASP A 658 73.12 25.95 15.94
C ASP A 658 72.10 24.80 16.03
N MET A 659 72.14 23.99 17.09
CA MET A 659 71.17 22.90 17.29
C MET A 659 69.74 23.42 17.54
N GLN A 660 69.57 24.47 18.34
CA GLN A 660 68.27 25.13 18.56
C GLN A 660 67.72 25.75 17.26
N SER A 661 68.59 26.34 16.43
CA SER A 661 68.19 26.90 15.13
C SER A 661 67.69 25.82 14.16
N LYS A 662 68.33 24.63 14.15
CA LYS A 662 67.91 23.48 13.35
C LYS A 662 66.58 22.90 13.82
N LEU A 663 66.24 23.00 15.12
CA LEU A 663 64.96 22.57 15.65
C LEU A 663 63.82 23.58 15.46
N ARG A 664 64.10 24.87 15.22
CA ARG A 664 63.07 25.93 15.20
C ARG A 664 61.89 25.67 14.26
N LEU A 665 62.14 25.11 13.07
CA LEU A 665 61.11 24.87 12.04
C LEU A 665 60.62 23.42 11.97
N VAL A 666 61.21 22.51 12.75
CA VAL A 666 60.90 21.07 12.71
C VAL A 666 59.52 20.76 13.31
N PRO A 667 59.09 21.35 14.45
CA PRO A 667 57.76 21.12 15.02
C PRO A 667 56.62 21.48 14.06
N ASP A 668 56.71 22.61 13.37
CA ASP A 668 55.68 23.03 12.40
C ASP A 668 55.65 22.12 11.18
N LYS A 669 56.82 21.72 10.65
CA LYS A 669 56.91 20.75 9.55
C LYS A 669 56.39 19.37 9.97
N LEU A 670 56.69 18.93 11.18
CA LEU A 670 56.20 17.67 11.73
C LEU A 670 54.67 17.70 11.87
N LYS A 671 54.11 18.78 12.43
CA LYS A 671 52.66 18.98 12.56
C LYS A 671 51.96 18.99 11.19
N ASN A 672 52.52 19.68 10.20
CA ASN A 672 51.97 19.70 8.84
C ASN A 672 52.04 18.32 8.16
N THR A 673 53.17 17.61 8.33
CA THR A 673 53.34 16.25 7.77
C THR A 673 52.40 15.26 8.44
N GLU A 674 52.15 15.37 9.75
CA GLU A 674 51.16 14.55 10.47
C GLU A 674 49.73 14.85 10.05
N GLN A 675 49.40 16.12 9.76
CA GLN A 675 48.10 16.48 9.19
C GLN A 675 47.92 15.93 7.78
N ASP A 676 48.95 16.01 6.93
CA ASP A 676 48.90 15.45 5.57
C ASP A 676 48.80 13.92 5.60
N LEU A 677 49.56 13.25 6.48
CA LEU A 677 49.46 11.81 6.70
C LEU A 677 48.03 11.41 7.09
N LYS A 678 47.43 12.09 8.08
CA LYS A 678 46.04 11.84 8.49
C LYS A 678 45.03 12.09 7.37
N LYS A 679 45.24 13.10 6.51
CA LYS A 679 44.38 13.36 5.35
C LYS A 679 44.47 12.23 4.33
N LYS A 680 45.69 11.78 3.99
CA LYS A 680 45.90 10.68 3.04
C LYS A 680 45.42 9.33 3.57
N GLU A 681 45.57 9.06 4.87
CA GLU A 681 45.04 7.85 5.52
C GLU A 681 43.52 7.80 5.47
N ARG A 682 42.84 8.92 5.75
CA ARG A 682 41.37 9.03 5.61
C ARG A 682 40.93 8.76 4.18
N LYS A 683 41.60 9.37 3.19
CA LYS A 683 41.29 9.15 1.77
C LYS A 683 41.48 7.68 1.36
N ARG A 684 42.51 7.00 1.89
CA ARG A 684 42.72 5.56 1.66
C ARG A 684 41.57 4.73 2.24
N ASP A 685 41.16 5.04 3.46
CA ASP A 685 40.07 4.31 4.12
C ASP A 685 38.73 4.52 3.39
N GLU A 686 38.47 5.73 2.89
CA GLU A 686 37.34 6.05 2.01
C GLU A 686 37.39 5.25 0.70
N MET A 687 38.54 5.18 0.01
CA MET A 687 38.70 4.40 -1.22
C MET A 687 38.59 2.88 -0.98
N MET A 688 39.12 2.37 0.13
CA MET A 688 39.01 0.96 0.50
C MET A 688 37.56 0.54 0.80
N ALA A 689 36.75 1.45 1.35
CA ALA A 689 35.33 1.22 1.57
C ALA A 689 34.52 1.08 0.25
N LEU A 690 35.08 1.48 -0.89
CA LEU A 690 34.43 1.39 -2.21
C LEU A 690 34.72 0.08 -2.97
N LYS A 691 35.63 -0.78 -2.49
CA LYS A 691 35.87 -2.11 -3.11
C LYS A 691 34.60 -2.96 -3.28
N PRO A 692 33.71 -3.07 -2.28
CA PRO A 692 32.45 -3.80 -2.43
C PRO A 692 31.51 -3.16 -3.45
N VAL A 693 31.52 -1.83 -3.55
CA VAL A 693 30.70 -1.07 -4.53
C VAL A 693 31.17 -1.37 -5.95
N ARG A 694 32.49 -1.42 -6.19
CA ARG A 694 33.04 -1.81 -7.50
C ARG A 694 32.65 -3.22 -7.91
N GLN A 695 32.66 -4.17 -6.97
CA GLN A 695 32.22 -5.54 -7.23
C GLN A 695 30.72 -5.60 -7.59
N ALA A 696 29.88 -4.80 -6.90
CA ALA A 696 28.45 -4.70 -7.20
C ALA A 696 28.18 -4.10 -8.59
N ILE A 697 28.93 -3.06 -8.99
CA ILE A 697 28.85 -2.45 -10.33
C ILE A 697 29.12 -3.50 -11.43
N VAL A 698 30.21 -4.26 -11.30
CA VAL A 698 30.57 -5.33 -12.26
C VAL A 698 29.48 -6.41 -12.29
N GLN A 699 28.99 -6.84 -11.13
CA GLN A 699 27.92 -7.82 -11.04
C GLN A 699 26.61 -7.37 -11.72
N PHE A 700 26.26 -6.09 -11.60
CA PHE A 700 25.09 -5.51 -12.27
C PHE A 700 25.29 -5.43 -13.80
N GLN A 701 26.45 -4.99 -14.26
CA GLN A 701 26.76 -4.81 -15.69
C GLN A 701 26.88 -6.14 -16.43
N GLU A 702 27.60 -7.12 -15.87
CA GLU A 702 27.96 -8.35 -16.58
C GLU A 702 26.94 -9.48 -16.42
N LYS A 703 26.09 -9.45 -15.38
CA LYS A 703 25.20 -10.55 -15.05
C LYS A 703 23.75 -10.16 -14.86
N GLU A 704 23.45 -9.34 -13.86
CA GLU A 704 22.05 -9.14 -13.43
C GLU A 704 21.20 -8.36 -14.45
N LEU A 705 21.73 -7.28 -15.04
CA LEU A 705 20.99 -6.50 -16.05
C LEU A 705 20.78 -7.27 -17.36
N PRO A 706 21.80 -7.95 -17.95
CA PRO A 706 21.61 -8.81 -19.11
C PRO A 706 20.57 -9.93 -18.88
N GLU A 707 20.60 -10.62 -17.73
CA GLU A 707 19.63 -11.67 -17.40
C GLU A 707 18.19 -11.13 -17.33
N LEU A 708 17.99 -9.98 -16.67
CA LEU A 708 16.68 -9.34 -16.57
C LEU A 708 16.16 -8.86 -17.94
N ARG A 709 17.03 -8.31 -18.80
CA ARG A 709 16.68 -7.91 -20.17
C ARG A 709 16.25 -9.10 -21.02
N ASN A 710 16.97 -10.22 -20.93
CA ASN A 710 16.61 -11.46 -21.64
C ASN A 710 15.26 -12.00 -21.15
N ARG A 711 15.04 -12.08 -19.83
CA ARG A 711 13.75 -12.49 -19.25
C ARG A 711 12.60 -11.60 -19.71
N LEU A 712 12.80 -10.29 -19.78
CA LEU A 712 11.80 -9.34 -20.28
C LEU A 712 11.46 -9.61 -21.75
N GLN A 713 12.46 -9.94 -22.58
CA GLN A 713 12.26 -10.27 -23.98
C GLN A 713 11.46 -11.57 -24.16
N ILE A 714 11.73 -12.59 -23.35
CA ILE A 714 10.98 -13.86 -23.36
C ILE A 714 9.51 -13.63 -23.02
N VAL A 715 9.23 -12.91 -21.92
CA VAL A 715 7.86 -12.61 -21.49
C VAL A 715 7.11 -11.75 -22.52
N ASN A 716 7.79 -10.81 -23.18
CA ASN A 716 7.17 -10.03 -24.26
C ASN A 716 6.75 -10.92 -25.45
N ARG A 717 7.57 -11.91 -25.85
CA ARG A 717 7.19 -12.85 -26.91
C ARG A 717 6.00 -13.72 -26.52
N GLU A 718 5.92 -14.13 -25.26
CA GLU A 718 4.80 -14.91 -24.74
C GLU A 718 3.49 -14.11 -24.71
N ILE A 719 3.55 -12.82 -24.36
CA ILE A 719 2.40 -11.89 -24.43
C ILE A 719 1.87 -11.77 -25.86
N GLU A 720 2.75 -11.57 -26.84
CA GLU A 720 2.32 -11.46 -28.25
C GLU A 720 1.71 -12.78 -28.76
N ARG A 721 2.28 -13.93 -28.39
CA ARG A 721 1.68 -15.24 -28.70
C ARG A 721 0.27 -15.39 -28.12
N LEU A 722 0.11 -15.08 -26.83
CA LEU A 722 -1.17 -15.20 -26.13
C LEU A 722 -2.24 -14.26 -26.71
N LYS A 723 -1.87 -13.04 -27.13
CA LYS A 723 -2.79 -12.12 -27.81
C LYS A 723 -3.30 -12.66 -29.14
N ALA A 724 -2.40 -13.23 -29.95
CA ALA A 724 -2.80 -13.85 -31.22
C ALA A 724 -3.73 -15.06 -31.00
N GLU A 725 -3.45 -15.91 -30.02
CA GLU A 725 -4.32 -17.05 -29.67
C GLU A 725 -5.70 -16.60 -29.15
N ILE A 726 -5.78 -15.49 -28.41
CA ILE A 726 -7.06 -14.92 -27.94
C ILE A 726 -7.90 -14.40 -29.11
N GLU A 727 -7.28 -13.66 -30.04
CA GLU A 727 -7.97 -13.14 -31.23
C GLU A 727 -8.53 -14.27 -32.11
N GLU A 728 -7.76 -15.37 -32.28
CA GLU A 728 -8.22 -16.56 -32.98
C GLU A 728 -9.42 -17.23 -32.29
N GLN A 729 -9.40 -17.36 -30.95
CA GLN A 729 -10.52 -17.98 -30.22
C GLN A 729 -11.77 -17.07 -30.15
N ASP A 730 -11.61 -15.74 -30.11
CA ASP A 730 -12.74 -14.79 -30.13
C ASP A 730 -13.47 -14.81 -31.48
N THR A 731 -12.73 -14.88 -32.59
CA THR A 731 -13.34 -15.02 -33.93
C THR A 731 -14.10 -16.34 -34.08
N LEU A 732 -13.56 -17.44 -33.54
CA LEU A 732 -14.23 -18.74 -33.47
C LEU A 732 -15.50 -18.70 -32.58
N LEU A 733 -15.44 -18.01 -31.45
CA LEU A 733 -16.60 -17.85 -30.57
C LEU A 733 -17.74 -17.08 -31.25
N GLY A 734 -17.41 -15.99 -31.97
CA GLY A 734 -18.37 -15.18 -32.70
C GLY A 734 -19.10 -15.97 -33.80
N THR A 735 -18.39 -16.82 -34.54
CA THR A 735 -18.98 -17.70 -35.56
C THR A 735 -19.90 -18.75 -34.93
N LEU A 736 -19.46 -19.45 -33.89
CA LEU A 736 -20.27 -20.47 -33.21
C LEU A 736 -21.55 -19.88 -32.57
N MET A 737 -21.49 -18.68 -31.99
CA MET A 737 -22.67 -18.02 -31.40
C MET A 737 -23.71 -17.63 -32.45
N SER A 738 -23.27 -17.16 -33.62
CA SER A 738 -24.18 -16.82 -34.73
C SER A 738 -24.90 -18.06 -35.30
N GLU A 739 -24.18 -19.18 -35.42
CA GLU A 739 -24.74 -20.48 -35.83
C GLU A 739 -25.78 -21.01 -34.82
N GLU A 740 -25.53 -20.83 -33.51
CA GLU A 740 -26.45 -21.28 -32.46
C GLU A 740 -27.73 -20.42 -32.39
N GLU A 741 -27.61 -19.10 -32.53
CA GLU A 741 -28.77 -18.18 -32.53
C GLU A 741 -29.72 -18.45 -33.71
N THR A 742 -29.17 -18.69 -34.90
CA THR A 742 -29.96 -19.03 -36.09
C THR A 742 -30.70 -20.36 -35.94
N ALA A 743 -30.09 -21.37 -35.31
CA ALA A 743 -30.75 -22.63 -35.00
C ALA A 743 -31.84 -22.50 -33.92
N LYS A 744 -31.59 -21.73 -32.84
CA LYS A 744 -32.58 -21.49 -31.77
C LYS A 744 -33.83 -20.78 -32.27
N ALA A 745 -33.68 -19.82 -33.19
CA ALA A 745 -34.81 -19.11 -33.81
C ALA A 745 -35.78 -20.05 -34.57
N CYS A 746 -35.30 -21.21 -35.03
CA CYS A 746 -36.09 -22.19 -35.78
C CYS A 746 -36.80 -23.24 -34.89
N LEU A 747 -36.39 -23.37 -33.61
CA LEU A 747 -36.81 -24.45 -32.72
C LEU A 747 -38.32 -24.44 -32.42
N GLN A 748 -38.89 -23.23 -32.23
CA GLN A 748 -40.30 -23.05 -31.88
C GLN A 748 -41.22 -23.55 -33.00
N ASP A 749 -40.90 -23.22 -34.25
CA ASP A 749 -41.66 -23.61 -35.43
C ASP A 749 -41.53 -25.12 -35.74
N ILE A 750 -40.37 -25.73 -35.49
CA ILE A 750 -40.17 -27.20 -35.62
C ILE A 750 -40.92 -27.98 -34.52
N SER A 751 -40.97 -27.46 -33.30
CA SER A 751 -41.69 -28.10 -32.19
C SER A 751 -43.21 -28.19 -32.44
N LEU A 752 -43.77 -27.19 -33.14
CA LEU A 752 -45.16 -27.19 -33.58
C LEU A 752 -45.41 -28.22 -34.69
N MET A 753 -44.45 -28.40 -35.60
CA MET A 753 -44.51 -29.35 -36.71
C MET A 753 -44.50 -30.82 -36.23
N ASP A 754 -43.64 -31.16 -35.26
CA ASP A 754 -43.50 -32.51 -34.71
C ASP A 754 -44.77 -32.97 -33.97
N ARG A 755 -45.49 -32.02 -33.35
CA ARG A 755 -46.79 -32.26 -32.70
C ARG A 755 -47.90 -32.61 -33.71
N TYR A 756 -47.82 -32.16 -34.96
CA TYR A 756 -48.77 -32.52 -36.02
C TYR A 756 -48.52 -33.90 -36.63
N LEU A 757 -47.31 -34.47 -36.51
CA LEU A 757 -46.93 -35.77 -37.09
C LEU A 757 -47.21 -36.98 -36.18
N LEU A 758 -47.47 -36.77 -34.88
CA LEU A 758 -47.63 -37.86 -33.90
C LEU A 758 -49.04 -38.51 -33.83
N ASP A 759 -50.04 -38.01 -34.58
CA ASP A 759 -51.38 -38.61 -34.62
C ASP A 759 -51.46 -39.80 -35.61
N ARG A 760 -50.97 -40.97 -35.19
CA ARG A 760 -51.11 -42.24 -35.92
C ARG A 760 -52.01 -43.23 -35.16
N LYS A 761 -53.32 -43.17 -35.40
CA LYS A 761 -54.32 -44.16 -34.91
C LYS A 761 -54.99 -45.01 -36.01
N ILE A 762 -54.40 -45.16 -37.20
CA ILE A 762 -55.12 -45.71 -38.37
C ILE A 762 -54.60 -47.08 -38.86
N ALA A 763 -53.44 -47.57 -38.41
CA ALA A 763 -52.79 -48.72 -39.06
C ALA A 763 -53.11 -50.12 -38.49
N GLN A 764 -53.73 -50.25 -37.31
CA GLN A 764 -53.83 -51.54 -36.60
C GLN A 764 -55.11 -52.36 -36.85
N GLN A 765 -56.15 -51.81 -37.49
CA GLN A 765 -57.47 -52.48 -37.56
C GLN A 765 -57.85 -53.07 -38.93
N ALA A 766 -56.98 -53.02 -39.94
CA ALA A 766 -57.33 -53.49 -41.30
C ALA A 766 -57.17 -55.01 -41.55
N ALA A 767 -56.65 -55.79 -40.58
CA ALA A 767 -56.12 -57.12 -40.86
C ALA A 767 -57.01 -58.33 -40.49
N LYS A 768 -58.28 -58.18 -40.10
CA LYS A 768 -59.06 -59.31 -39.54
C LYS A 768 -60.51 -59.45 -40.04
N LEU A 769 -60.74 -59.50 -41.36
CA LEU A 769 -62.03 -59.93 -41.90
C LEU A 769 -61.87 -60.82 -43.14
N GLN A 770 -61.89 -62.14 -42.91
CA GLN A 770 -62.22 -63.16 -43.92
C GLN A 770 -62.73 -64.42 -43.20
N GLY A 771 -63.88 -64.98 -43.65
CA GLY A 771 -64.24 -66.38 -43.37
C GLY A 771 -65.62 -66.66 -42.74
N VAL A 772 -66.62 -66.70 -43.62
CA VAL A 772 -68.01 -67.24 -43.67
C VAL A 772 -68.50 -68.36 -42.70
N ASP A 773 -69.82 -68.27 -42.40
CA ASP A 773 -70.94 -69.24 -42.19
C ASP A 773 -71.32 -69.97 -40.86
N LEU A 774 -72.30 -69.36 -40.17
CA LEU A 774 -73.65 -69.76 -39.69
C LEU A 774 -74.05 -71.22 -39.36
N THR A 775 -74.74 -71.36 -38.20
CA THR A 775 -75.87 -72.32 -38.00
C THR A 775 -76.83 -72.01 -36.80
N ARG A 776 -76.65 -70.93 -36.00
CA ARG A 776 -77.56 -70.54 -34.87
C ARG A 776 -77.94 -69.05 -34.93
N THR A 777 -79.15 -68.67 -34.46
CA THR A 777 -79.68 -67.28 -34.52
C THR A 777 -79.24 -66.40 -33.34
N ILE A 778 -78.88 -65.14 -33.63
CA ILE A 778 -78.40 -64.12 -32.67
C ILE A 778 -79.31 -63.94 -31.46
N GLN A 779 -80.62 -64.02 -31.68
CA GLN A 779 -81.62 -63.68 -30.68
C GLN A 779 -81.71 -64.71 -29.54
N GLN A 780 -81.46 -66.00 -29.82
CA GLN A 780 -81.53 -67.07 -28.82
C GLN A 780 -80.30 -67.07 -27.89
N VAL A 781 -79.09 -67.00 -28.46
CA VAL A 781 -77.84 -66.91 -27.70
C VAL A 781 -77.76 -65.60 -26.90
N SER A 782 -78.37 -64.52 -27.42
CA SER A 782 -78.41 -63.22 -26.74
C SER A 782 -79.23 -63.23 -25.44
N GLN A 783 -80.35 -63.96 -25.40
CA GLN A 783 -81.24 -63.94 -24.23
C GLN A 783 -80.66 -64.75 -23.06
N GLU A 784 -80.14 -65.96 -23.34
CA GLU A 784 -79.44 -66.78 -22.32
C GLU A 784 -78.16 -66.10 -21.82
N LYS A 785 -77.43 -65.42 -22.71
CA LYS A 785 -76.28 -64.60 -22.33
C LYS A 785 -76.69 -63.43 -21.43
N GLN A 786 -77.81 -62.76 -21.69
CA GLN A 786 -78.27 -61.62 -20.88
C GLN A 786 -78.67 -62.04 -19.47
N GLU A 787 -79.35 -63.17 -19.28
CA GLU A 787 -79.73 -63.65 -17.94
C GLU A 787 -78.52 -64.08 -17.12
N THR A 788 -77.57 -64.77 -17.75
CA THR A 788 -76.32 -65.21 -17.10
C THR A 788 -75.40 -64.02 -16.82
N GLN A 789 -75.37 -63.02 -17.72
CA GLN A 789 -74.65 -61.75 -17.54
C GLN A 789 -75.23 -60.97 -16.35
N HIS A 790 -76.56 -60.88 -16.24
CA HIS A 790 -77.20 -60.11 -15.17
C HIS A 790 -76.86 -60.67 -13.79
N LYS A 791 -76.82 -62.00 -13.64
CA LYS A 791 -76.40 -62.65 -12.38
C LYS A 791 -74.91 -62.43 -12.09
N LEU A 792 -74.07 -62.47 -13.12
CA LEU A 792 -72.63 -62.21 -13.00
C LEU A 792 -72.33 -60.75 -12.64
N ASP A 793 -73.02 -59.81 -13.26
CA ASP A 793 -72.93 -58.37 -12.98
C ASP A 793 -73.41 -58.08 -11.56
N THR A 794 -74.54 -58.66 -11.14
CA THR A 794 -75.05 -58.49 -9.77
C THR A 794 -74.04 -58.98 -8.71
N THR A 795 -73.41 -60.13 -8.96
CA THR A 795 -72.42 -60.73 -8.05
C THR A 795 -71.11 -59.94 -8.06
N SER A 796 -70.66 -59.50 -9.25
CA SER A 796 -69.46 -58.67 -9.41
C SER A 796 -69.64 -57.29 -8.78
N SER A 797 -70.80 -56.65 -8.95
CA SER A 797 -71.12 -55.37 -8.34
C SER A 797 -71.14 -55.46 -6.81
N LYS A 798 -71.70 -56.53 -6.23
CA LYS A 798 -71.66 -56.75 -4.77
C LYS A 798 -70.22 -56.92 -4.25
N MET A 799 -69.37 -57.65 -4.98
CA MET A 799 -67.96 -57.80 -4.64
C MET A 799 -67.18 -56.49 -4.75
N GLU A 800 -67.38 -55.71 -5.82
CA GLU A 800 -66.74 -54.41 -6.00
C GLU A 800 -67.18 -53.42 -4.93
N LEU A 801 -68.45 -53.42 -4.52
CA LEU A 801 -68.94 -52.60 -3.43
C LEU A 801 -68.24 -52.95 -2.11
N LYS A 802 -68.10 -54.24 -1.79
CA LYS A 802 -67.41 -54.67 -0.55
C LYS A 802 -65.90 -54.42 -0.61
N ARG A 803 -65.25 -54.62 -1.76
CA ARG A 803 -63.82 -54.27 -1.95
C ARG A 803 -63.57 -52.78 -1.83
N LYS A 804 -64.45 -51.96 -2.41
CA LYS A 804 -64.41 -50.51 -2.29
C LYS A 804 -64.60 -50.09 -0.83
N LEU A 805 -65.53 -50.70 -0.10
CA LEU A 805 -65.72 -50.41 1.32
C LEU A 805 -64.49 -50.75 2.18
N ILE A 806 -63.81 -51.87 1.91
CA ILE A 806 -62.54 -52.21 2.58
C ILE A 806 -61.47 -51.17 2.25
N GLN A 807 -61.31 -50.82 0.97
CA GLN A 807 -60.33 -49.84 0.52
C GLN A 807 -60.59 -48.47 1.14
N ASP A 808 -61.84 -48.01 1.13
CA ASP A 808 -62.25 -46.73 1.72
C ASP A 808 -61.96 -46.70 3.24
N GLN A 809 -62.22 -47.80 3.97
CA GLN A 809 -61.89 -47.90 5.40
C GLN A 809 -60.38 -47.93 5.67
N GLN A 810 -59.59 -48.63 4.84
CA GLN A 810 -58.14 -48.68 4.98
C GLN A 810 -57.47 -47.34 4.62
N ASP A 811 -57.93 -46.69 3.56
CA ASP A 811 -57.44 -45.38 3.13
C ASP A 811 -57.78 -44.32 4.19
N GLN A 812 -58.98 -44.35 4.77
CA GLN A 812 -59.36 -43.45 5.86
C GLN A 812 -58.43 -43.61 7.09
N ILE A 813 -58.11 -44.85 7.49
CA ILE A 813 -57.19 -45.10 8.60
C ILE A 813 -55.77 -44.62 8.25
N GLN A 814 -55.33 -44.81 7.02
CA GLN A 814 -54.00 -44.40 6.57
C GLN A 814 -53.86 -42.88 6.51
N ILE A 815 -54.88 -42.16 6.03
CA ILE A 815 -54.94 -40.69 6.02
C ILE A 815 -54.90 -40.13 7.45
N LEU A 816 -55.63 -40.75 8.39
CA LEU A 816 -55.62 -40.33 9.79
C LEU A 816 -54.26 -40.61 10.45
N LYS A 817 -53.58 -41.72 10.11
CA LYS A 817 -52.21 -42.00 10.57
C LYS A 817 -51.18 -41.02 10.03
N SER A 818 -51.26 -40.64 8.75
CA SER A 818 -50.35 -39.62 8.19
C SER A 818 -50.59 -38.28 8.85
N ALA A 819 -51.85 -37.88 9.05
CA ALA A 819 -52.19 -36.62 9.73
C ALA A 819 -51.62 -36.56 11.16
N VAL A 820 -51.78 -37.62 11.97
CA VAL A 820 -51.19 -37.68 13.32
C VAL A 820 -49.65 -37.54 13.29
N ASN A 821 -48.99 -38.22 12.36
CA ASN A 821 -47.52 -38.15 12.25
C ASN A 821 -47.03 -36.77 11.77
N GLU A 822 -47.74 -36.15 10.84
CA GLU A 822 -47.42 -34.80 10.34
C GLU A 822 -47.57 -33.76 11.46
N THR A 823 -48.70 -33.75 12.18
CA THR A 823 -48.94 -32.83 13.30
C THR A 823 -47.91 -33.04 14.43
N ARG A 824 -47.50 -34.29 14.68
CA ARG A 824 -46.47 -34.61 15.70
C ARG A 824 -45.07 -34.15 15.30
N ALA A 825 -44.72 -34.25 14.02
CA ALA A 825 -43.45 -33.74 13.49
C ALA A 825 -43.37 -32.21 13.58
N GLU A 826 -44.46 -31.51 13.23
CA GLU A 826 -44.55 -30.05 13.35
C GLU A 826 -44.41 -29.58 14.81
N LYS A 827 -45.04 -30.27 15.76
CA LYS A 827 -44.90 -29.97 17.19
C LYS A 827 -43.45 -30.08 17.69
N LEU A 828 -42.74 -31.14 17.31
CA LEU A 828 -41.34 -31.37 17.70
C LEU A 828 -40.42 -30.27 17.15
N GLN A 829 -40.65 -29.85 15.92
CA GLN A 829 -39.88 -28.79 15.28
C GLN A 829 -40.07 -27.44 16.00
N LEU A 830 -41.33 -27.03 16.25
CA LEU A 830 -41.67 -25.80 16.97
C LEU A 830 -41.13 -25.78 18.41
N SER A 831 -41.10 -26.94 19.09
CA SER A 831 -40.51 -27.05 20.43
C SER A 831 -38.99 -26.83 20.44
N SER A 832 -38.28 -27.26 19.40
CA SER A 832 -36.84 -26.99 19.28
C SER A 832 -36.55 -25.51 19.03
N ASP A 833 -37.41 -24.85 18.27
CA ASP A 833 -37.25 -23.44 17.92
C ASP A 833 -37.54 -22.51 19.14
N MET A 834 -38.39 -22.95 20.07
CA MET A 834 -38.62 -22.26 21.36
C MET A 834 -37.38 -22.22 22.27
N GLN A 835 -36.59 -23.29 22.31
CA GLN A 835 -35.34 -23.31 23.07
C GLN A 835 -34.28 -22.37 22.47
N LYS A 836 -34.25 -22.24 21.14
CA LYS A 836 -33.38 -21.28 20.46
C LYS A 836 -33.80 -19.84 20.75
N GLN A 837 -35.11 -19.57 20.83
CA GLN A 837 -35.62 -18.24 21.15
C GLN A 837 -35.07 -17.73 22.50
N GLN A 838 -35.11 -18.55 23.56
CA GLN A 838 -34.58 -18.15 24.89
C GLN A 838 -33.07 -17.82 24.85
N GLN A 839 -32.27 -18.60 24.13
CA GLN A 839 -30.83 -18.34 23.98
C GLN A 839 -30.56 -17.03 23.22
N LEU A 840 -31.35 -16.74 22.19
CA LEU A 840 -31.26 -15.50 21.42
C LEU A 840 -31.69 -14.27 22.23
N GLU A 841 -32.67 -14.42 23.14
CA GLU A 841 -33.10 -13.36 24.07
C GLU A 841 -31.99 -12.99 25.07
N GLU A 842 -31.29 -13.97 25.66
CA GLU A 842 -30.14 -13.72 26.56
C GLU A 842 -29.01 -12.98 25.83
N GLN A 843 -28.64 -13.44 24.62
CA GLN A 843 -27.63 -12.76 23.80
C GLN A 843 -28.04 -11.32 23.42
N CYS A 844 -29.33 -11.04 23.25
CA CYS A 844 -29.84 -9.69 23.02
C CYS A 844 -29.57 -8.76 24.20
N VAL A 845 -29.70 -9.26 25.44
CA VAL A 845 -29.43 -8.48 26.65
C VAL A 845 -27.93 -8.17 26.76
N ASP A 846 -27.08 -9.19 26.56
CA ASP A 846 -25.62 -9.04 26.64
C ASP A 846 -25.09 -8.01 25.64
N PHE A 847 -25.49 -8.12 24.36
CA PHE A 847 -25.08 -7.17 23.34
C PHE A 847 -25.62 -5.76 23.59
N THR A 848 -26.81 -5.63 24.18
CA THR A 848 -27.34 -4.31 24.54
C THR A 848 -26.50 -3.65 25.63
N ALA A 849 -26.06 -4.41 26.65
CA ALA A 849 -25.18 -3.91 27.70
C ALA A 849 -23.78 -3.52 27.17
N GLU A 850 -23.19 -4.35 26.29
CA GLU A 850 -21.91 -4.05 25.65
C GLU A 850 -21.96 -2.78 24.79
N ILE A 851 -23.03 -2.60 24.01
CA ILE A 851 -23.23 -1.38 23.20
C ILE A 851 -23.32 -0.14 24.10
N GLN A 852 -24.01 -0.21 25.24
CA GLN A 852 -24.08 0.90 26.19
C GLN A 852 -22.71 1.24 26.79
N ALA A 853 -21.93 0.24 27.18
CA ALA A 853 -20.56 0.44 27.68
C ALA A 853 -19.66 1.11 26.62
N LEU A 854 -19.67 0.61 25.38
CA LEU A 854 -18.94 1.20 24.27
C LEU A 854 -19.38 2.64 23.96
N THR A 855 -20.68 2.93 24.09
CA THR A 855 -21.23 4.27 23.87
C THR A 855 -20.67 5.27 24.90
N ARG A 856 -20.61 4.87 26.18
CA ARG A 856 -20.03 5.70 27.25
C ARG A 856 -18.55 5.98 26.99
N ASP A 857 -17.79 4.94 26.69
CA ASP A 857 -16.36 5.03 26.41
C ASP A 857 -16.03 5.93 25.20
N ILE A 858 -16.85 5.88 24.14
CA ILE A 858 -16.71 6.77 22.97
C ILE A 858 -16.97 8.23 23.37
N ARG A 859 -17.95 8.47 24.25
CA ARG A 859 -18.27 9.82 24.73
C ARG A 859 -17.12 10.41 25.53
N GLU A 860 -16.58 9.66 26.50
CA GLU A 860 -15.44 10.10 27.32
C GLU A 860 -14.21 10.43 26.47
N ALA A 861 -13.89 9.59 25.48
CA ALA A 861 -12.77 9.85 24.57
C ALA A 861 -13.00 11.07 23.65
N LYS A 862 -14.25 11.34 23.24
CA LYS A 862 -14.60 12.54 22.47
C LYS A 862 -14.51 13.83 23.28
N GLU A 863 -14.91 13.80 24.55
CA GLU A 863 -14.80 14.96 25.44
C GLU A 863 -13.33 15.40 25.61
N GLN A 864 -12.39 14.45 25.60
CA GLN A 864 -10.95 14.74 25.66
C GLN A 864 -10.35 15.29 24.34
N LEU A 865 -11.01 15.10 23.19
CA LEU A 865 -10.51 15.58 21.89
C LEU A 865 -10.68 17.10 21.71
N SER A 866 -11.74 17.69 22.26
CA SER A 866 -12.03 19.13 22.18
C SER A 866 -10.91 20.04 22.73
N PRO A 867 -10.36 19.82 23.94
CA PRO A 867 -9.27 20.66 24.45
C PRO A 867 -7.97 20.47 23.66
N LEU A 868 -7.73 19.26 23.13
CA LEU A 868 -6.55 18.99 22.30
C LEU A 868 -6.64 19.65 20.92
N SER A 869 -7.83 19.72 20.31
CA SER A 869 -8.01 20.45 19.06
C SER A 869 -7.81 21.94 19.24
N ALA A 870 -8.35 22.53 20.31
CA ALA A 870 -8.16 23.95 20.61
C ALA A 870 -6.69 24.30 20.90
N ALA A 871 -5.98 23.45 21.64
CA ALA A 871 -4.54 23.62 21.88
C ALA A 871 -3.70 23.52 20.59
N LEU A 872 -4.06 22.61 19.69
CA LEU A 872 -3.39 22.44 18.41
C LEU A 872 -3.62 23.63 17.48
N GLU A 873 -4.85 24.15 17.39
CA GLU A 873 -5.17 25.36 16.63
C GLU A 873 -4.38 26.58 17.14
N LYS A 874 -4.32 26.77 18.46
CA LYS A 874 -3.54 27.85 19.07
C LYS A 874 -2.05 27.76 18.71
N LEU A 875 -1.44 26.57 18.85
CA LEU A 875 -0.02 26.38 18.50
C LEU A 875 0.24 26.55 17.00
N GLN A 876 -0.71 26.16 16.14
CA GLN A 876 -0.62 26.41 14.70
C GLN A 876 -0.67 27.90 14.36
N GLN A 877 -1.54 28.65 15.03
CA GLN A 877 -1.62 30.10 14.87
C GLN A 877 -0.32 30.78 15.33
N GLU A 878 0.20 30.43 16.51
CA GLU A 878 1.48 30.94 17.02
C GLU A 878 2.66 30.63 16.06
N LYS A 879 2.66 29.44 15.44
CA LYS A 879 3.67 29.09 14.42
C LYS A 879 3.51 29.94 13.16
N GLN A 880 2.28 30.17 12.69
CA GLN A 880 2.02 31.02 11.52
C GLN A 880 2.48 32.46 11.75
N GLU A 881 2.19 33.02 12.92
CA GLU A 881 2.67 34.36 13.32
C GLU A 881 4.21 34.42 13.32
N LEU A 882 4.89 33.39 13.83
CA LEU A 882 6.34 33.29 13.83
C LEU A 882 6.93 33.17 12.42
N MET A 883 6.30 32.38 11.53
CA MET A 883 6.71 32.26 10.13
C MET A 883 6.56 33.57 9.37
N GLU A 884 5.46 34.29 9.60
CA GLU A 884 5.25 35.60 8.99
C GLU A 884 6.26 36.63 9.51
N HIS A 885 6.63 36.56 10.80
CA HIS A 885 7.70 37.40 11.36
C HIS A 885 9.07 37.09 10.74
N LYS A 886 9.40 35.79 10.55
CA LYS A 886 10.62 35.33 9.87
C LYS A 886 10.66 35.80 8.42
N ARG A 887 9.56 35.66 7.68
CA ARG A 887 9.44 36.13 6.29
C ARG A 887 9.71 37.62 6.17
N LYS A 888 9.07 38.45 7.00
CA LYS A 888 9.28 39.91 7.02
C LYS A 888 10.75 40.27 7.28
N LYS A 889 11.38 39.64 8.28
CA LYS A 889 12.79 39.90 8.61
C LYS A 889 13.75 39.44 7.52
N GLN A 890 13.43 38.34 6.83
CA GLN A 890 14.20 37.85 5.71
C GLN A 890 14.08 38.76 4.49
N GLU A 891 12.87 39.23 4.17
CA GLU A 891 12.62 40.21 3.09
C GLU A 891 13.35 41.53 3.36
N GLU A 892 13.22 42.09 4.56
CA GLU A 892 13.94 43.30 4.98
C GLU A 892 15.47 43.16 4.83
N GLY A 893 16.04 42.00 5.15
CA GLY A 893 17.48 41.75 5.00
C GLY A 893 17.92 41.50 3.57
N GLN A 894 17.11 40.79 2.77
CA GLN A 894 17.39 40.52 1.36
C GLN A 894 17.30 41.78 0.49
N GLU A 895 16.33 42.67 0.76
CA GLU A 895 16.23 43.96 0.08
C GLU A 895 17.48 44.81 0.29
N LYS A 896 17.98 44.90 1.52
CA LYS A 896 19.22 45.62 1.85
C LYS A 896 20.44 45.02 1.14
N TYR A 897 20.56 43.69 1.15
CA TYR A 897 21.64 42.98 0.48
C TYR A 897 21.62 43.21 -1.05
N PHE A 898 20.45 43.08 -1.67
CA PHE A 898 20.28 43.25 -3.12
C PHE A 898 20.49 44.70 -3.57
N PHE A 899 20.06 45.67 -2.74
CA PHE A 899 20.31 47.09 -2.98
C PHE A 899 21.80 47.40 -3.09
N ILE A 900 22.64 46.82 -2.23
CA ILE A 900 24.09 47.03 -2.24
C ILE A 900 24.75 46.29 -3.43
N LEU A 901 24.28 45.07 -3.76
CA LEU A 901 24.82 44.25 -4.85
C LEU A 901 24.60 44.83 -6.25
N ILE A 902 23.43 45.43 -6.52
CA ILE A 902 23.12 46.03 -7.84
C ILE A 902 24.13 47.11 -8.21
N TYR A 903 24.51 47.95 -7.25
CA TYR A 903 25.40 49.07 -7.50
C TYR A 903 26.87 48.64 -7.70
N GLU A 904 27.28 47.48 -7.19
CA GLU A 904 28.62 46.90 -7.42
C GLU A 904 28.83 46.52 -8.91
N ILE A 905 27.80 45.97 -9.56
CA ILE A 905 27.87 45.44 -10.94
C ILE A 905 28.05 46.55 -12.00
N TYR A 906 27.60 47.78 -11.71
CA TYR A 906 27.52 48.86 -12.71
C TYR A 906 28.79 49.73 -12.86
N ILE A 907 29.79 49.59 -11.99
CA ILE A 907 30.99 50.44 -12.03
C ILE A 907 32.04 49.85 -12.97
N ASN A 908 31.95 50.13 -14.28
CA ASN A 908 32.98 49.79 -15.28
C ASN A 908 33.29 50.97 -16.22
N PHE A 909 34.00 51.96 -15.68
CA PHE A 909 34.08 53.34 -16.20
C PHE A 909 35.16 53.58 -17.28
N ASN A 910 36.21 52.76 -17.37
CA ASN A 910 37.40 53.10 -18.18
C ASN A 910 37.25 52.90 -19.70
N ILE A 911 36.22 52.17 -20.17
CA ILE A 911 36.05 51.84 -21.61
C ILE A 911 35.25 52.94 -22.36
N CYS A 912 34.29 53.60 -21.71
CA CYS A 912 33.38 54.55 -22.37
C CYS A 912 34.04 55.90 -22.73
N LEU A 913 35.05 56.34 -21.98
CA LEU A 913 35.64 57.69 -22.14
C LEU A 913 36.46 57.84 -23.44
N PHE A 914 37.07 56.75 -23.91
CA PHE A 914 37.90 56.74 -25.13
C PHE A 914 37.07 56.73 -26.42
N MET A 915 35.92 56.05 -26.43
CA MET A 915 35.08 55.89 -27.64
C MET A 915 34.30 57.16 -28.03
N LEU A 916 34.03 58.05 -27.08
CA LEU A 916 33.20 59.25 -27.28
C LEU A 916 33.91 60.33 -28.11
N GLN A 917 35.23 60.43 -27.97
CA GLN A 917 36.06 61.45 -28.63
C GLN A 917 36.27 61.19 -30.14
N GLN A 918 36.16 59.93 -30.58
CA GLN A 918 36.32 59.53 -31.98
C GLN A 918 35.07 59.87 -32.83
N LYS A 919 33.87 59.70 -32.26
CA LYS A 919 32.59 59.85 -32.99
C LYS A 919 32.19 61.30 -33.25
N GLU A 920 32.69 62.24 -32.46
CA GLU A 920 32.38 63.66 -32.57
C GLU A 920 32.98 64.31 -33.83
N SER A 921 34.09 63.76 -34.34
CA SER A 921 34.76 64.23 -35.57
C SER A 921 34.01 63.81 -36.86
N GLU A 922 33.42 62.60 -36.90
CA GLU A 922 32.71 62.06 -38.07
C GLU A 922 31.39 62.82 -38.37
N LEU A 923 30.77 63.38 -37.32
CA LEU A 923 29.49 64.09 -37.41
C LEU A 923 29.60 65.48 -38.05
N GLN A 924 30.74 66.17 -37.90
CA GLN A 924 30.93 67.52 -38.47
C GLN A 924 31.04 67.50 -40.00
N GLU A 925 31.66 66.48 -40.58
CA GLU A 925 31.85 66.35 -42.03
C GLU A 925 30.54 66.04 -42.76
N THR A 926 29.68 65.21 -42.17
CA THR A 926 28.38 64.84 -42.75
C THR A 926 27.41 66.03 -42.81
N ASN A 927 27.50 66.95 -41.85
CA ASN A 927 26.62 68.13 -41.77
C ASN A 927 26.83 69.14 -42.90
N THR A 928 28.07 69.32 -43.37
CA THR A 928 28.39 70.29 -44.42
C THR A 928 27.87 69.85 -45.78
N GLN A 929 27.91 68.56 -46.09
CA GLN A 929 27.40 68.01 -47.35
C GLN A 929 25.87 68.11 -47.48
N LEU A 930 25.14 67.95 -46.37
CA LEU A 930 23.67 68.03 -46.37
C LEU A 930 23.16 69.44 -46.70
N HIS A 931 23.85 70.47 -46.20
CA HIS A 931 23.41 71.86 -46.35
C HIS A 931 23.46 72.34 -47.82
N GLU A 932 24.45 71.90 -48.59
CA GLU A 932 24.60 72.27 -50.01
C GLU A 932 23.46 71.68 -50.86
N ALA A 933 23.03 70.44 -50.57
CA ALA A 933 21.94 69.78 -51.27
C ALA A 933 20.57 70.44 -51.01
N GLU A 934 20.30 70.91 -49.79
CA GLU A 934 19.05 71.58 -49.45
C GLU A 934 18.89 72.93 -50.17
N LYS A 935 19.99 73.68 -50.31
CA LYS A 935 20.02 74.97 -51.01
C LYS A 935 19.64 74.85 -52.50
N GLN A 936 20.00 73.73 -53.14
CA GLN A 936 19.66 73.45 -54.53
C GLN A 936 18.16 73.15 -54.71
N LYS A 937 17.54 72.46 -53.73
CA LYS A 937 16.10 72.15 -53.70
C LYS A 937 15.22 73.41 -53.63
N ASP A 938 15.60 74.38 -52.81
CA ASP A 938 14.80 75.60 -52.60
C ASP A 938 14.80 76.54 -53.81
N LYS A 939 15.86 76.51 -54.63
CA LYS A 939 15.94 77.32 -55.85
C LYS A 939 14.93 76.89 -56.91
N ILE A 940 14.76 75.58 -57.12
CA ILE A 940 13.82 75.00 -58.09
C ILE A 940 12.36 75.25 -57.66
N ASN A 941 12.08 75.19 -56.35
CA ASN A 941 10.74 75.40 -55.81
C ASN A 941 10.21 76.84 -56.03
N LYS A 942 11.09 77.85 -56.03
CA LYS A 942 10.70 79.26 -56.28
C LYS A 942 10.31 79.53 -57.74
N GLU A 943 10.95 78.87 -58.71
CA GLU A 943 10.59 79.02 -60.13
C GLU A 943 9.22 78.42 -60.45
N MET A 944 8.86 77.30 -59.83
CA MET A 944 7.54 76.67 -59.98
C MET A 944 6.37 77.55 -59.48
N GLY A 945 6.58 78.36 -58.44
CA GLY A 945 5.55 79.23 -57.86
C GLY A 945 5.08 80.34 -58.80
N ASN A 946 6.01 80.95 -59.56
CA ASN A 946 5.71 82.08 -60.45
C ASN A 946 4.89 81.65 -61.68
N ILE A 947 5.10 80.44 -62.21
CA ILE A 947 4.38 79.92 -63.37
C ILE A 947 2.90 79.63 -63.03
N ARG A 948 2.59 79.24 -61.78
CA ARG A 948 1.22 78.93 -61.35
C ARG A 948 0.34 80.16 -61.20
N GLN A 949 0.88 81.28 -60.72
CA GLN A 949 0.12 82.52 -60.49
C GLN A 949 -0.35 83.20 -61.79
N ASP A 950 0.38 83.00 -62.88
CA ASP A 950 0.07 83.51 -64.23
C ASP A 950 -1.09 82.76 -64.93
N ILE A 951 -1.39 81.52 -64.52
CA ILE A 951 -2.45 80.69 -65.12
C ILE A 951 -3.84 81.10 -64.60
N ASP A 952 -3.93 81.59 -63.37
CA ASP A 952 -5.22 81.87 -62.72
C ASP A 952 -5.80 83.26 -63.06
N THR A 953 -5.00 84.22 -63.53
CA THR A 953 -5.48 85.56 -63.97
C THR A 953 -6.19 85.54 -65.33
N GLN A 954 -6.01 84.51 -66.15
CA GLN A 954 -6.63 84.40 -67.49
C GLN A 954 -8.05 83.79 -67.51
N LYS A 955 -8.56 83.30 -66.37
CA LYS A 955 -9.87 82.61 -66.26
C LYS A 955 -11.09 83.54 -66.08
N VAL A 956 -10.89 84.83 -65.81
CA VAL A 956 -11.98 85.78 -65.51
C VAL A 956 -12.70 86.30 -66.77
N GLN A 957 -12.00 86.39 -67.92
CA GLN A 957 -12.60 86.73 -69.22
C GLN A 957 -13.45 85.61 -69.82
N GLU A 958 -13.28 84.36 -69.37
CA GLU A 958 -14.09 83.22 -69.81
C GLU A 958 -15.56 83.36 -69.35
N ARG A 959 -15.80 84.09 -68.25
CA ARG A 959 -17.08 84.12 -67.55
C ARG A 959 -18.18 84.97 -68.22
N TRP A 960 -17.82 85.96 -69.03
CA TRP A 960 -18.78 86.76 -69.82
C TRP A 960 -19.25 86.05 -71.09
N LEU A 961 -18.36 85.28 -71.74
CA LEU A 961 -18.74 84.33 -72.80
C LEU A 961 -19.57 83.16 -72.23
N GLN A 962 -19.34 82.81 -70.96
CA GLN A 962 -20.05 81.73 -70.27
C GLN A 962 -21.54 82.02 -70.03
N ASP A 963 -22.00 83.27 -69.92
CA ASP A 963 -23.41 83.56 -69.62
C ASP A 963 -24.34 83.41 -70.83
N ASN A 964 -23.84 83.57 -72.07
CA ASN A 964 -24.54 83.08 -73.28
C ASN A 964 -24.47 81.54 -73.42
N LEU A 965 -23.42 80.92 -72.88
CA LEU A 965 -23.30 79.46 -72.68
C LEU A 965 -24.18 78.95 -71.51
N THR A 966 -24.69 79.81 -70.64
CA THR A 966 -25.46 79.41 -69.44
C THR A 966 -26.94 79.20 -69.74
N LEU A 967 -27.47 79.81 -70.81
CA LEU A 967 -28.72 79.35 -71.44
C LEU A 967 -28.55 77.92 -72.02
N ARG A 968 -27.33 77.54 -72.45
CA ARG A 968 -26.97 76.17 -72.86
C ARG A 968 -26.66 75.22 -71.68
N LYS A 969 -26.47 75.72 -70.44
CA LYS A 969 -26.23 74.89 -69.23
C LYS A 969 -27.49 74.51 -68.45
N ARG A 970 -28.63 75.18 -68.62
CA ARG A 970 -29.93 74.70 -68.06
C ARG A 970 -30.39 73.36 -68.67
N VAL A 971 -29.75 72.91 -69.75
CA VAL A 971 -29.87 71.56 -70.33
C VAL A 971 -28.98 70.51 -69.63
N GLU A 972 -27.95 70.91 -68.87
CA GLU A 972 -27.02 70.00 -68.18
C GLU A 972 -27.52 69.60 -66.78
N GLU A 973 -28.34 70.43 -66.12
CA GLU A 973 -28.99 70.09 -64.84
C GLU A 973 -30.04 68.97 -65.00
N LEU A 974 -30.52 68.72 -66.23
CA LEU A 974 -31.38 67.59 -66.58
C LEU A 974 -30.63 66.24 -66.61
N LYS A 975 -29.28 66.23 -66.66
CA LYS A 975 -28.45 65.00 -66.66
C LYS A 975 -28.03 64.52 -65.25
N GLU A 976 -27.96 65.39 -64.25
CA GLU A 976 -27.62 64.98 -62.86
C GLU A 976 -28.71 64.12 -62.20
N VAL A 977 -29.98 64.25 -62.64
CA VAL A 977 -31.09 63.43 -62.15
C VAL A 977 -31.10 62.03 -62.78
N VAL A 978 -30.51 61.87 -63.97
CA VAL A 978 -30.39 60.57 -64.66
C VAL A 978 -29.30 59.69 -64.03
N ALA A 979 -28.18 60.28 -63.55
CA ALA A 979 -27.05 59.54 -62.99
C ALA A 979 -27.30 58.90 -61.61
N LYS A 980 -28.24 59.41 -60.79
CA LYS A 980 -28.58 58.80 -59.47
C LYS A 980 -29.47 57.56 -59.57
N ARG A 981 -30.07 57.31 -60.74
CA ARG A 981 -31.00 56.19 -60.99
C ARG A 981 -30.29 54.87 -61.31
N GLU A 982 -29.07 54.91 -61.85
CA GLU A 982 -28.38 53.70 -62.34
C GLU A 982 -27.58 52.92 -61.28
N THR A 983 -27.26 53.52 -60.12
CA THR A 983 -26.44 52.87 -59.08
C THR A 983 -27.19 51.99 -58.06
N LEU A 984 -28.52 51.91 -58.11
CA LEU A 984 -29.35 51.18 -57.11
C LEU A 984 -30.10 49.97 -57.67
N MET A 985 -29.59 49.37 -58.75
CA MET A 985 -30.15 48.22 -59.46
C MET A 985 -29.18 47.02 -59.48
N LYS A 986 -28.62 46.60 -58.34
CA LYS A 986 -27.71 45.43 -58.34
C LYS A 986 -27.78 44.38 -57.22
N ASP A 987 -28.64 44.48 -56.21
CA ASP A 987 -28.71 43.43 -55.18
C ASP A 987 -30.14 42.90 -54.99
N MET A 988 -30.46 41.84 -55.75
CA MET A 988 -31.60 40.96 -55.49
C MET A 988 -31.21 39.53 -55.83
N GLU A 989 -30.33 38.95 -55.01
CA GLU A 989 -30.01 37.53 -55.09
C GLU A 989 -29.63 36.96 -53.72
N HIS A 990 -30.53 36.99 -52.72
CA HIS A 990 -30.26 36.34 -51.43
C HIS A 990 -31.53 35.96 -50.65
N PHE A 991 -32.47 35.22 -51.26
CA PHE A 991 -33.65 34.70 -50.53
C PHE A 991 -33.60 33.18 -50.23
N THR A 992 -32.61 32.45 -50.75
CA THR A 992 -32.51 30.97 -50.59
C THR A 992 -31.65 30.53 -49.40
N ILE A 993 -30.84 31.43 -48.83
CA ILE A 993 -29.85 31.11 -47.77
C ILE A 993 -30.46 31.21 -46.36
N LEU A 994 -31.45 32.09 -46.15
CA LEU A 994 -32.07 32.32 -44.84
C LEU A 994 -32.90 31.12 -44.33
N ILE A 995 -33.58 30.40 -45.23
CA ILE A 995 -34.40 29.22 -44.88
C ILE A 995 -33.52 28.04 -44.44
N ASN A 996 -32.35 27.85 -45.08
CA ASN A 996 -31.41 26.79 -44.70
C ASN A 996 -30.71 27.09 -43.36
N LEU A 997 -30.37 28.35 -43.08
CA LEU A 997 -29.76 28.74 -41.79
C LEU A 997 -30.72 28.57 -40.61
N LYS A 998 -32.01 28.89 -40.75
CA LYS A 998 -33.02 28.66 -39.69
C LYS A 998 -33.27 27.17 -39.41
N LYS A 999 -33.23 26.32 -40.44
CA LYS A 999 -33.35 24.86 -40.28
C LYS A 999 -32.13 24.25 -39.57
N ASN A 1000 -30.92 24.70 -39.93
CA ASN A 1000 -29.68 24.26 -39.30
C ASN A 1000 -29.58 24.68 -37.82
N ARG A 1001 -30.07 25.88 -37.47
CA ARG A 1001 -30.18 26.35 -36.08
C ARG A 1001 -31.04 25.42 -35.22
N SER A 1002 -32.24 25.04 -35.68
CA SER A 1002 -33.13 24.15 -34.92
C SER A 1002 -32.55 22.74 -34.74
N ILE A 1003 -31.85 22.21 -35.73
CA ILE A 1003 -31.18 20.90 -35.64
C ILE A 1003 -30.02 20.95 -34.63
N ALA A 1004 -29.23 22.02 -34.65
CA ALA A 1004 -28.12 22.21 -33.71
C ALA A 1004 -28.61 22.40 -32.26
N LEU A 1005 -29.69 23.15 -32.04
CA LEU A 1005 -30.35 23.29 -30.73
C LEU A 1005 -30.89 21.96 -30.18
N GLY A 1006 -31.45 21.11 -31.06
CA GLY A 1006 -31.88 19.76 -30.67
C GLY A 1006 -30.72 18.87 -30.20
N ARG A 1007 -29.55 18.97 -30.87
CA ARG A 1007 -28.34 18.25 -30.47
C ARG A 1007 -27.76 18.74 -29.15
N GLN A 1008 -27.81 20.04 -28.87
CA GLN A 1008 -27.35 20.59 -27.58
C GLN A 1008 -28.12 19.99 -26.41
N LYS A 1009 -29.45 19.92 -26.49
CA LYS A 1009 -30.28 19.30 -25.44
C LYS A 1009 -29.94 17.82 -25.25
N GLY A 1010 -29.74 17.08 -26.34
CA GLY A 1010 -29.31 15.67 -26.26
C GLY A 1010 -27.97 15.49 -25.55
N PHE A 1011 -26.97 16.32 -25.86
CA PHE A 1011 -25.68 16.28 -25.17
C PHE A 1011 -25.78 16.70 -23.69
N GLU A 1012 -26.60 17.70 -23.36
CA GLU A 1012 -26.83 18.14 -21.98
C GLU A 1012 -27.50 17.04 -21.12
N GLU A 1013 -28.47 16.32 -21.68
CA GLU A 1013 -29.12 15.18 -21.02
C GLU A 1013 -28.15 14.00 -20.81
N GLU A 1014 -27.33 13.66 -21.81
CA GLU A 1014 -26.29 12.62 -21.69
C GLU A 1014 -25.21 12.99 -20.66
N ILE A 1015 -24.73 14.23 -20.65
CA ILE A 1015 -23.76 14.72 -19.65
C ILE A 1015 -24.36 14.63 -18.24
N LEU A 1016 -25.63 14.99 -18.07
CA LEU A 1016 -26.32 14.90 -16.78
C LEU A 1016 -26.43 13.44 -16.30
N HIS A 1017 -26.75 12.52 -17.21
CA HIS A 1017 -26.79 11.08 -16.94
C HIS A 1017 -25.44 10.56 -16.46
N TYR A 1018 -24.36 10.78 -17.21
CA TYR A 1018 -23.02 10.29 -16.84
C TYR A 1018 -22.45 10.97 -15.59
N ARG A 1019 -22.75 12.26 -15.34
CA ARG A 1019 -22.41 12.91 -14.07
C ARG A 1019 -23.21 12.35 -12.88
N LYS A 1020 -24.41 11.81 -13.10
CA LYS A 1020 -25.18 11.10 -12.07
C LYS A 1020 -24.58 9.72 -11.80
N GLU A 1021 -24.20 8.98 -12.83
CA GLU A 1021 -23.47 7.71 -12.70
C GLU A 1021 -22.14 7.89 -11.95
N LEU A 1022 -21.37 8.93 -12.24
CA LEU A 1022 -20.13 9.27 -11.50
C LEU A 1022 -20.34 9.57 -10.02
N ARG A 1023 -21.55 9.95 -9.60
CA ARG A 1023 -21.90 10.23 -8.20
C ARG A 1023 -22.38 8.98 -7.44
N GLU A 1024 -22.46 7.83 -8.10
CA GLU A 1024 -22.70 6.56 -7.41
C GLU A 1024 -21.52 6.23 -6.50
N ASP A 1025 -21.80 5.65 -5.32
CA ASP A 1025 -20.78 5.41 -4.28
C ASP A 1025 -19.59 4.56 -4.77
N GLN A 1026 -19.84 3.69 -5.74
CA GLN A 1026 -18.81 2.84 -6.36
C GLN A 1026 -17.82 3.60 -7.26
N TYR A 1027 -18.19 4.78 -7.79
CA TYR A 1027 -17.39 5.54 -8.76
C TYR A 1027 -16.85 6.88 -8.21
N ASP A 1028 -17.59 7.54 -7.30
CA ASP A 1028 -17.23 8.87 -6.75
C ASP A 1028 -15.80 8.90 -6.15
N LYS A 1029 -15.47 7.87 -5.35
CA LYS A 1029 -14.16 7.73 -4.69
C LYS A 1029 -13.35 6.52 -5.16
N ALA A 1030 -13.63 5.99 -6.34
CA ALA A 1030 -13.01 4.75 -6.83
C ALA A 1030 -11.47 4.83 -6.84
N GLU A 1031 -10.92 5.95 -7.28
CA GLU A 1031 -9.47 6.18 -7.36
C GLU A 1031 -8.79 6.28 -5.99
N GLU A 1032 -9.42 6.97 -5.04
CA GLU A 1032 -8.94 7.10 -3.67
C GLU A 1032 -9.01 5.76 -2.92
N ARG A 1033 -10.13 5.04 -3.05
CA ARG A 1033 -10.32 3.70 -2.47
C ARG A 1033 -9.28 2.71 -3.03
N TYR A 1034 -9.05 2.72 -4.35
CA TYR A 1034 -8.02 1.90 -4.98
C TYR A 1034 -6.61 2.25 -4.46
N LYS A 1035 -6.26 3.55 -4.40
CA LYS A 1035 -4.96 4.01 -3.92
C LYS A 1035 -4.72 3.62 -2.46
N ASN A 1036 -5.68 3.86 -1.57
CA ASN A 1036 -5.57 3.53 -0.14
C ASN A 1036 -5.43 2.02 0.08
N LYS A 1037 -6.21 1.21 -0.65
CA LYS A 1037 -6.09 -0.25 -0.57
C LYS A 1037 -4.76 -0.76 -1.12
N MET A 1038 -4.25 -0.15 -2.19
CA MET A 1038 -2.94 -0.47 -2.78
C MET A 1038 -1.79 -0.15 -1.83
N ILE A 1039 -1.85 1.01 -1.16
CA ILE A 1039 -0.89 1.39 -0.12
C ILE A 1039 -0.93 0.35 1.00
N THR A 1040 -2.11 0.02 1.52
CA THR A 1040 -2.28 -0.97 2.60
C THR A 1040 -1.69 -2.34 2.23
N MET A 1041 -1.96 -2.82 1.01
CA MET A 1041 -1.40 -4.07 0.52
C MET A 1041 0.14 -4.01 0.45
N ARG A 1042 0.71 -2.96 -0.15
CA ARG A 1042 2.16 -2.83 -0.31
C ARG A 1042 2.90 -2.63 1.01
N THR A 1043 2.36 -1.84 1.94
CA THR A 1043 2.96 -1.68 3.27
C THR A 1043 2.91 -3.00 4.04
N THR A 1044 1.81 -3.76 3.94
CA THR A 1044 1.70 -5.08 4.58
C THR A 1044 2.68 -6.09 3.99
N GLU A 1045 2.92 -6.08 2.66
CA GLU A 1045 3.96 -6.91 2.04
C GLU A 1045 5.38 -6.58 2.51
N LEU A 1046 5.69 -5.30 2.75
CA LEU A 1046 6.97 -4.89 3.33
C LEU A 1046 7.10 -5.40 4.78
N VAL A 1047 6.05 -5.27 5.58
CA VAL A 1047 6.02 -5.81 6.95
C VAL A 1047 6.26 -7.32 6.96
N ILE A 1048 5.69 -8.08 6.00
CA ILE A 1048 5.96 -9.52 5.87
C ILE A 1048 7.43 -9.80 5.63
N LYS A 1049 8.10 -9.01 4.77
CA LYS A 1049 9.53 -9.16 4.49
C LYS A 1049 10.38 -8.83 5.72
N ASP A 1050 10.05 -7.77 6.44
CA ASP A 1050 10.76 -7.39 7.65
C ASP A 1050 10.60 -8.45 8.74
N LEU A 1051 9.38 -8.95 8.95
CA LEU A 1051 9.11 -10.06 9.87
C LEU A 1051 9.92 -11.31 9.52
N ASP A 1052 10.10 -11.61 8.22
CA ASP A 1052 10.91 -12.74 7.77
C ASP A 1052 12.41 -12.52 8.03
N LEU A 1053 12.91 -11.29 7.83
CA LEU A 1053 14.28 -10.92 8.14
C LEU A 1053 14.57 -11.04 9.65
N TYR A 1054 13.69 -10.48 10.49
CA TYR A 1054 13.82 -10.60 11.95
C TYR A 1054 13.74 -12.03 12.42
N TYR A 1055 12.83 -12.83 11.85
CA TYR A 1055 12.72 -14.26 12.16
C TYR A 1055 14.05 -14.98 11.87
N LYS A 1056 14.60 -14.81 10.66
CA LYS A 1056 15.86 -15.45 10.25
C LYS A 1056 17.05 -15.02 11.11
N ALA A 1057 17.16 -13.71 11.39
CA ALA A 1057 18.25 -13.17 12.21
C ALA A 1057 18.18 -13.69 13.66
N LEU A 1058 16.98 -13.72 14.25
CA LEU A 1058 16.79 -14.22 15.61
C LEU A 1058 17.02 -15.73 15.69
N ASP A 1059 16.51 -16.52 14.74
CA ASP A 1059 16.75 -17.96 14.64
C ASP A 1059 18.25 -18.27 14.54
N GLN A 1060 18.96 -17.61 13.63
CA GLN A 1060 20.41 -17.79 13.47
C GLN A 1060 21.20 -17.40 14.73
N THR A 1061 20.77 -16.36 15.44
CA THR A 1061 21.41 -15.93 16.69
C THR A 1061 21.21 -16.94 17.81
N ILE A 1062 19.99 -17.50 17.94
CA ILE A 1062 19.70 -18.58 18.90
C ILE A 1062 20.57 -19.80 18.59
N MET A 1063 20.71 -20.17 17.32
CA MET A 1063 21.54 -21.31 16.89
C MET A 1063 23.02 -21.10 17.25
N ARG A 1064 23.57 -19.92 16.97
CA ARG A 1064 24.95 -19.57 17.34
C ARG A 1064 25.16 -19.59 18.85
N PHE A 1065 24.22 -19.01 19.61
CA PHE A 1065 24.28 -19.00 21.07
C PHE A 1065 24.25 -20.43 21.64
N HIS A 1066 23.36 -21.28 21.12
CA HIS A 1066 23.24 -22.67 21.56
C HIS A 1066 24.53 -23.46 21.29
N SER A 1067 25.06 -23.41 20.06
CA SER A 1067 26.31 -24.09 19.69
C SER A 1067 27.48 -23.64 20.57
N MET A 1068 27.68 -22.32 20.68
CA MET A 1068 28.78 -21.74 21.46
C MET A 1068 28.73 -22.17 22.93
N LYS A 1069 27.53 -22.16 23.53
CA LYS A 1069 27.34 -22.57 24.93
C LYS A 1069 27.52 -24.08 25.11
N MET A 1070 27.11 -24.89 24.13
CA MET A 1070 27.30 -26.33 24.17
C MET A 1070 28.78 -26.73 24.12
N ASP A 1071 29.55 -26.04 23.28
CA ASP A 1071 31.00 -26.24 23.20
C ASP A 1071 31.70 -25.87 24.52
N GLU A 1072 31.28 -24.78 25.15
CA GLU A 1072 31.76 -24.36 26.48
C GLU A 1072 31.46 -25.42 27.56
N ILE A 1073 30.22 -25.91 27.62
CA ILE A 1073 29.80 -26.95 28.57
C ILE A 1073 30.61 -28.24 28.35
N ASN A 1074 30.71 -28.71 27.11
CA ASN A 1074 31.43 -29.94 26.80
C ASN A 1074 32.92 -29.86 27.10
N LYS A 1075 33.54 -28.69 26.91
CA LYS A 1075 34.93 -28.47 27.31
C LYS A 1075 35.10 -28.70 28.82
N ILE A 1076 34.23 -28.10 29.63
CA ILE A 1076 34.27 -28.24 31.09
C ILE A 1076 33.99 -29.68 31.52
N ILE A 1077 33.00 -30.36 30.91
CA ILE A 1077 32.69 -31.77 31.21
C ILE A 1077 33.92 -32.65 30.95
N ARG A 1078 34.59 -32.49 29.80
CA ARG A 1078 35.78 -33.28 29.47
C ARG A 1078 36.91 -33.07 30.47
N ASP A 1079 37.17 -31.82 30.85
CA ASP A 1079 38.23 -31.46 31.78
C ASP A 1079 37.94 -32.03 33.19
N LEU A 1080 36.69 -31.88 33.68
CA LEU A 1080 36.26 -32.41 34.97
C LEU A 1080 36.25 -33.94 34.99
N TRP A 1081 35.77 -34.60 33.94
CA TRP A 1081 35.75 -36.06 33.85
C TRP A 1081 37.16 -36.65 33.94
N ARG A 1082 38.11 -36.08 33.19
CA ARG A 1082 39.52 -36.54 33.19
C ARG A 1082 40.23 -36.35 34.53
N SER A 1083 39.84 -35.35 35.33
CA SER A 1083 40.40 -35.16 36.67
C SER A 1083 39.74 -36.07 37.72
N THR A 1084 38.44 -36.35 37.58
CA THR A 1084 37.62 -37.04 38.60
C THR A 1084 37.57 -38.56 38.44
N TYR A 1085 37.42 -39.07 37.22
CA TYR A 1085 37.19 -40.49 36.97
C TYR A 1085 38.53 -41.23 36.83
N ARG A 1086 38.76 -42.24 37.68
CA ARG A 1086 40.01 -43.03 37.68
C ARG A 1086 39.92 -44.33 36.87
N GLY A 1087 38.75 -44.67 36.34
CA GLY A 1087 38.56 -45.86 35.50
C GLY A 1087 39.20 -45.71 34.11
N GLN A 1088 39.75 -46.79 33.58
CA GLN A 1088 40.39 -46.82 32.24
C GLN A 1088 39.39 -47.10 31.09
N ASP A 1089 38.11 -47.28 31.41
CA ASP A 1089 37.07 -47.72 30.48
C ASP A 1089 36.38 -46.58 29.71
N ILE A 1090 36.48 -45.32 30.19
CA ILE A 1090 35.88 -44.13 29.56
C ILE A 1090 36.89 -42.98 29.59
N GLU A 1091 37.26 -42.45 28.42
CA GLU A 1091 38.20 -41.33 28.31
C GLU A 1091 37.57 -39.99 28.68
N TYR A 1092 36.38 -39.73 28.16
CA TYR A 1092 35.59 -38.55 28.49
C TYR A 1092 34.11 -38.75 28.16
N VAL A 1093 33.30 -37.87 28.74
CA VAL A 1093 31.87 -37.76 28.47
C VAL A 1093 31.61 -36.44 27.76
N GLU A 1094 30.65 -36.40 26.85
CA GLU A 1094 30.17 -35.18 26.22
C GLU A 1094 28.67 -35.25 25.93
N ILE A 1095 28.04 -34.10 25.79
CA ILE A 1095 26.65 -33.98 25.40
C ILE A 1095 26.61 -33.65 23.90
N ARG A 1096 25.91 -34.48 23.13
CA ARG A 1096 25.67 -34.27 21.70
C ARG A 1096 24.30 -33.62 21.52
N SER A 1097 24.23 -32.58 20.69
CA SER A 1097 23.00 -31.95 20.23
C SER A 1097 22.82 -32.17 18.74
N ASP A 1098 21.97 -33.12 18.36
CA ASP A 1098 21.67 -33.44 16.97
C ASP A 1098 20.51 -32.54 16.48
N VAL A 1099 20.62 -32.02 15.25
CA VAL A 1099 19.59 -31.19 14.61
C VAL A 1099 18.80 -32.04 13.62
N ASP A 1100 17.47 -32.02 13.71
CA ASP A 1100 16.61 -32.71 12.75
C ASP A 1100 16.69 -32.05 11.36
N GLU A 1101 17.49 -32.59 10.44
CA GLU A 1101 17.75 -32.03 9.10
C GLU A 1101 16.50 -32.00 8.19
N ASN A 1102 15.48 -32.82 8.49
CA ASN A 1102 14.22 -32.87 7.73
C ASN A 1102 13.32 -31.62 7.90
N SER A 1103 13.75 -30.65 8.70
CA SER A 1103 13.03 -29.39 8.93
C SER A 1103 13.53 -28.29 7.99
N SER A 1104 12.94 -28.21 6.80
CA SER A 1104 13.18 -27.12 5.85
C SER A 1104 12.80 -25.77 6.48
N ALA A 1105 13.70 -24.79 6.34
CA ALA A 1105 13.69 -23.49 7.02
C ALA A 1105 12.45 -22.60 6.78
N GLY A 1106 11.51 -23.04 5.92
CA GLY A 1106 10.28 -22.32 5.61
C GLY A 1106 9.01 -22.81 6.33
N VAL A 1107 8.96 -24.06 6.82
CA VAL A 1107 7.67 -24.72 7.16
C VAL A 1107 7.60 -25.26 8.60
N LYS A 1108 8.70 -25.74 9.19
CA LYS A 1108 8.72 -26.24 10.57
C LYS A 1108 9.99 -25.83 11.32
N ARG A 1109 9.85 -25.68 12.64
CA ARG A 1109 10.93 -25.38 13.59
C ARG A 1109 11.97 -26.51 13.55
N ARG A 1110 13.26 -26.14 13.52
CA ARG A 1110 14.38 -27.07 13.77
C ARG A 1110 14.39 -27.45 15.25
N VAL A 1111 14.45 -28.75 15.51
CA VAL A 1111 14.37 -29.32 16.85
C VAL A 1111 15.71 -29.93 17.21
N TYR A 1112 16.24 -29.55 18.38
CA TYR A 1112 17.42 -30.17 18.97
C TYR A 1112 17.02 -31.43 19.75
N ASN A 1113 17.77 -32.50 19.53
CA ASN A 1113 17.73 -33.70 20.34
C ASN A 1113 19.05 -33.83 21.10
N TYR A 1114 18.97 -34.03 22.41
CA TYR A 1114 20.14 -34.12 23.28
C TYR A 1114 20.37 -35.57 23.70
N ARG A 1115 21.65 -35.97 23.75
CA ARG A 1115 22.09 -37.25 24.33
C ARG A 1115 23.47 -37.12 24.94
N VAL A 1116 23.71 -37.88 26.01
CA VAL A 1116 25.03 -37.92 26.67
C VAL A 1116 25.77 -39.14 26.16
N VAL A 1117 26.98 -38.92 25.64
CA VAL A 1117 27.81 -39.99 25.08
C VAL A 1117 29.11 -40.13 25.86
N MET A 1118 29.53 -41.37 26.06
CA MET A 1118 30.85 -41.73 26.56
C MET A 1118 31.75 -42.09 25.38
N VAL A 1119 33.01 -41.67 25.42
CA VAL A 1119 33.99 -41.96 24.38
C VAL A 1119 35.03 -42.93 24.93
N LYS A 1120 35.26 -44.02 24.17
CA LYS A 1120 36.26 -45.04 24.47
C LYS A 1120 37.06 -45.31 23.19
N GLY A 1121 38.33 -44.89 23.16
CA GLY A 1121 39.10 -44.81 21.92
C GLY A 1121 38.36 -43.95 20.88
N ASP A 1122 38.21 -44.45 19.66
CA ASP A 1122 37.52 -43.74 18.58
C ASP A 1122 35.99 -43.92 18.56
N THR A 1123 35.41 -44.64 19.54
CA THR A 1123 33.98 -44.96 19.54
C THR A 1123 33.20 -44.11 20.55
N ALA A 1124 32.22 -43.35 20.06
CA ALA A 1124 31.23 -42.64 20.89
C ALA A 1124 29.98 -43.51 21.09
N LEU A 1125 29.64 -43.79 22.35
CA LEU A 1125 28.50 -44.62 22.74
C LEU A 1125 27.54 -43.83 23.62
N ASP A 1126 26.24 -44.01 23.44
CA ASP A 1126 25.23 -43.43 24.35
C ASP A 1126 25.40 -44.02 25.76
N MET A 1127 25.50 -43.16 26.77
CA MET A 1127 25.61 -43.59 28.17
C MET A 1127 24.29 -44.16 28.69
N ARG A 1128 23.16 -43.70 28.14
CA ARG A 1128 21.84 -44.09 28.64
C ARG A 1128 21.65 -45.60 28.49
N GLY A 1129 21.37 -46.27 29.63
CA GLY A 1129 21.19 -47.71 29.69
C GLY A 1129 22.47 -48.54 29.54
N ARG A 1130 23.65 -47.92 29.45
CA ARG A 1130 24.94 -48.59 29.22
C ARG A 1130 26.02 -48.30 30.26
N CYS A 1131 25.75 -47.40 31.21
CA CYS A 1131 26.66 -47.07 32.31
C CYS A 1131 26.21 -47.66 33.67
N SER A 1132 27.18 -47.88 34.56
CA SER A 1132 26.96 -48.35 35.93
C SER A 1132 26.26 -47.31 36.80
N ALA A 1133 25.73 -47.71 37.97
CA ALA A 1133 25.08 -46.79 38.89
C ALA A 1133 26.02 -45.66 39.35
N GLY A 1134 27.29 -45.98 39.65
CA GLY A 1134 28.29 -44.97 40.04
C GLY A 1134 28.68 -44.04 38.89
N GLN A 1135 28.85 -44.56 37.67
CA GLN A 1135 29.12 -43.75 36.48
C GLN A 1135 27.99 -42.76 36.18
N LYS A 1136 26.73 -43.16 36.42
CA LYS A 1136 25.55 -42.28 36.25
C LYS A 1136 25.59 -41.10 37.20
N VAL A 1137 25.87 -41.36 38.47
CA VAL A 1137 25.92 -40.34 39.52
C VAL A 1137 27.06 -39.37 39.25
N LEU A 1138 28.25 -39.89 38.93
CA LEU A 1138 29.42 -39.06 38.61
C LEU A 1138 29.22 -38.21 37.36
N ALA A 1139 28.71 -38.78 36.26
CA ALA A 1139 28.46 -38.04 35.02
C ALA A 1139 27.42 -36.93 35.23
N SER A 1140 26.34 -37.23 35.97
CA SER A 1140 25.29 -36.26 36.26
C SER A 1140 25.80 -35.12 37.14
N LEU A 1141 26.68 -35.42 38.11
CA LEU A 1141 27.32 -34.43 38.96
C LEU A 1141 28.24 -33.50 38.15
N ILE A 1142 29.08 -34.05 37.28
CA ILE A 1142 30.00 -33.30 36.42
C ILE A 1142 29.22 -32.40 35.45
N ILE A 1143 28.16 -32.92 34.83
CA ILE A 1143 27.30 -32.12 33.94
C ILE A 1143 26.66 -30.96 34.70
N ARG A 1144 26.20 -31.18 35.94
CA ARG A 1144 25.65 -30.10 36.79
C ARG A 1144 26.71 -29.06 37.13
N LEU A 1145 27.94 -29.47 37.45
CA LEU A 1145 29.06 -28.56 37.70
C LEU A 1145 29.37 -27.70 36.47
N ALA A 1146 29.43 -28.31 35.29
CA ALA A 1146 29.65 -27.59 34.03
C ALA A 1146 28.51 -26.60 33.72
N LEU A 1147 27.26 -27.02 33.90
CA LEU A 1147 26.08 -26.16 33.73
C LEU A 1147 26.09 -24.97 34.71
N ALA A 1148 26.47 -25.20 35.96
CA ALA A 1148 26.58 -24.14 36.96
C ALA A 1148 27.65 -23.12 36.54
N GLU A 1149 28.79 -23.58 36.06
CA GLU A 1149 29.86 -22.71 35.59
C GLU A 1149 29.45 -21.87 34.37
N THR A 1150 28.77 -22.48 33.40
CA THR A 1150 28.36 -21.79 32.18
C THR A 1150 27.19 -20.80 32.38
N PHE A 1151 26.24 -21.12 33.27
CA PHE A 1151 24.98 -20.36 33.41
C PHE A 1151 24.85 -19.57 34.73
N CYS A 1152 25.72 -19.78 35.73
CA CYS A 1152 25.66 -19.12 37.04
C CYS A 1152 26.80 -18.11 37.26
N LEU A 1153 27.18 -17.32 36.24
CA LEU A 1153 28.29 -16.35 36.33
C LEU A 1153 28.19 -15.37 37.52
N ASN A 1154 26.97 -15.02 37.94
CA ASN A 1154 26.71 -14.07 39.03
C ASN A 1154 26.30 -14.74 40.37
N CYS A 1155 26.20 -16.07 40.40
CA CYS A 1155 25.77 -16.86 41.55
C CYS A 1155 26.75 -18.02 41.80
N GLY A 1156 27.62 -17.87 42.80
CA GLY A 1156 28.65 -18.86 43.10
C GLY A 1156 28.16 -20.05 43.94
N ILE A 1157 26.84 -20.26 44.05
CA ILE A 1157 26.24 -21.25 44.96
C ILE A 1157 26.01 -22.57 44.22
N LEU A 1158 26.38 -23.69 44.82
CA LEU A 1158 26.05 -25.03 44.34
C LEU A 1158 25.74 -25.97 45.51
N ALA A 1159 24.64 -26.71 45.44
CA ALA A 1159 24.27 -27.70 46.46
C ALA A 1159 24.36 -29.14 45.89
N LEU A 1160 25.10 -29.98 46.60
CA LEU A 1160 25.26 -31.40 46.33
C LEU A 1160 24.56 -32.18 47.44
N ASP A 1161 23.45 -32.81 47.08
CA ASP A 1161 22.62 -33.60 47.98
C ASP A 1161 22.96 -35.09 47.80
N GLU A 1162 23.59 -35.67 48.81
CA GLU A 1162 24.09 -37.05 48.87
C GLU A 1162 24.97 -37.48 47.66
N PRO A 1163 26.11 -36.80 47.43
CA PRO A 1163 26.93 -37.01 46.24
C PRO A 1163 27.62 -38.38 46.17
N THR A 1164 27.67 -39.13 47.28
CA THR A 1164 28.30 -40.46 47.38
C THR A 1164 27.32 -41.61 47.10
N THR A 1165 26.05 -41.31 46.77
CA THR A 1165 25.02 -42.32 46.47
C THR A 1165 25.53 -43.32 45.41
N ASN A 1166 25.55 -44.61 45.72
CA ASN A 1166 25.96 -45.70 44.82
C ASN A 1166 27.40 -45.59 44.26
N LEU A 1167 28.30 -44.86 44.94
CA LEU A 1167 29.73 -44.85 44.63
C LEU A 1167 30.47 -45.89 45.48
N ASP A 1168 31.50 -46.50 44.90
CA ASP A 1168 32.47 -47.29 45.65
C ASP A 1168 33.50 -46.38 46.35
N ARG A 1169 34.28 -46.94 47.26
CA ARG A 1169 35.24 -46.18 48.07
C ARG A 1169 36.28 -45.45 47.21
N GLU A 1170 36.77 -46.06 46.13
CA GLU A 1170 37.75 -45.45 45.22
C GLU A 1170 37.18 -44.22 44.49
N ASN A 1171 35.92 -44.29 44.03
CA ASN A 1171 35.24 -43.16 43.40
C ASN A 1171 34.83 -42.09 44.44
N ILE A 1172 34.51 -42.47 45.69
CA ILE A 1172 34.27 -41.52 46.78
C ILE A 1172 35.53 -40.71 47.08
N GLU A 1173 36.69 -41.38 47.21
CA GLU A 1173 37.99 -40.72 47.41
C GLU A 1173 38.36 -39.80 46.23
N SER A 1174 38.17 -40.28 45.01
CA SER A 1174 38.44 -39.51 43.79
C SER A 1174 37.52 -38.29 43.68
N LEU A 1175 36.25 -38.44 44.03
CA LEU A 1175 35.28 -37.35 44.06
C LEU A 1175 35.63 -36.32 45.14
N ALA A 1176 36.01 -36.77 46.34
CA ALA A 1176 36.47 -35.89 47.41
C ALA A 1176 37.69 -35.07 46.95
N HIS A 1177 38.68 -35.71 46.33
CA HIS A 1177 39.86 -35.03 45.79
C HIS A 1177 39.48 -33.99 44.73
N ALA A 1178 38.62 -34.33 43.78
CA ALA A 1178 38.19 -33.42 42.73
C ALA A 1178 37.38 -32.23 43.27
N LEU A 1179 36.50 -32.45 44.25
CA LEU A 1179 35.80 -31.36 44.92
C LEU A 1179 36.77 -30.44 45.66
N VAL A 1180 37.79 -30.99 46.31
CA VAL A 1180 38.87 -30.20 46.93
C VAL A 1180 39.65 -29.39 45.89
N GLU A 1181 39.95 -29.94 44.72
CA GLU A 1181 40.57 -29.18 43.62
C GLU A 1181 39.69 -28.05 43.12
N ILE A 1182 38.38 -28.29 42.94
CA ILE A 1182 37.41 -27.27 42.55
C ILE A 1182 37.33 -26.18 43.62
N ILE A 1183 37.25 -26.54 44.90
CA ILE A 1183 37.25 -25.62 46.03
C ILE A 1183 38.55 -24.82 46.04
N LYS A 1184 39.71 -25.44 45.86
CA LYS A 1184 41.01 -24.78 45.84
C LYS A 1184 41.11 -23.79 44.69
N SER A 1185 40.74 -24.21 43.48
CA SER A 1185 40.73 -23.38 42.28
C SER A 1185 39.80 -22.17 42.44
N ARG A 1186 38.63 -22.37 43.05
CA ARG A 1186 37.59 -21.34 43.21
C ARG A 1186 37.62 -20.58 44.53
N SER A 1187 38.42 -20.99 45.50
CA SER A 1187 38.56 -20.32 46.81
C SER A 1187 39.06 -18.87 46.70
N ARG A 1188 39.77 -18.55 45.61
CA ARG A 1188 40.21 -17.18 45.29
C ARG A 1188 39.05 -16.27 44.85
N GLN A 1189 37.92 -16.83 44.43
CA GLN A 1189 36.71 -16.08 44.11
C GLN A 1189 35.95 -15.79 45.41
N ARG A 1190 35.72 -14.50 45.72
CA ARG A 1190 35.15 -14.05 47.01
C ARG A 1190 33.76 -14.62 47.35
N ASN A 1191 33.04 -15.21 46.39
CA ASN A 1191 31.61 -15.53 46.51
C ASN A 1191 31.24 -16.98 46.13
N PHE A 1192 32.21 -17.89 45.99
CA PHE A 1192 31.92 -19.31 45.75
C PHE A 1192 31.43 -20.00 47.04
N GLN A 1193 30.30 -20.70 46.97
CA GLN A 1193 29.72 -21.46 48.08
C GLN A 1193 29.27 -22.83 47.61
N LEU A 1194 29.99 -23.85 48.06
CA LEU A 1194 29.58 -25.23 47.91
C LEU A 1194 28.84 -25.68 49.18
N LEU A 1195 27.68 -26.28 49.00
CA LEU A 1195 26.91 -26.90 50.07
C LEU A 1195 26.90 -28.41 49.81
N ILE A 1196 27.36 -29.19 50.78
CA ILE A 1196 27.34 -30.65 50.71
C ILE A 1196 26.42 -31.16 51.81
N ILE A 1197 25.45 -31.97 51.44
CA ILE A 1197 24.56 -32.69 52.34
C ILE A 1197 24.92 -34.16 52.18
N THR A 1198 25.26 -34.84 53.28
CA THR A 1198 25.67 -36.25 53.24
C THR A 1198 25.35 -36.96 54.55
N HIS A 1199 25.15 -38.28 54.51
CA HIS A 1199 25.18 -39.13 55.70
C HIS A 1199 26.48 -39.95 55.80
N ASP A 1200 27.34 -39.88 54.79
CA ASP A 1200 28.63 -40.55 54.72
C ASP A 1200 29.69 -39.76 55.51
N GLU A 1201 30.03 -40.23 56.72
CA GLU A 1201 31.05 -39.59 57.56
C GLU A 1201 32.48 -39.78 57.03
N ASP A 1202 32.76 -40.90 56.34
CA ASP A 1202 34.07 -41.16 55.73
C ASP A 1202 34.36 -40.11 54.64
N PHE A 1203 33.35 -39.78 53.84
CA PHE A 1203 33.44 -38.71 52.84
C PHE A 1203 33.71 -37.33 53.47
N VAL A 1204 33.11 -37.04 54.62
CA VAL A 1204 33.35 -35.78 55.36
C VAL A 1204 34.76 -35.75 55.92
N GLU A 1205 35.27 -36.88 56.43
CA GLU A 1205 36.64 -37.00 56.89
C GLU A 1205 37.64 -36.75 55.74
N LEU A 1206 37.40 -37.35 54.57
CA LEU A 1206 38.23 -37.16 53.38
C LEU A 1206 38.26 -35.69 52.93
N LEU A 1207 37.12 -35.01 52.94
CA LEU A 1207 37.04 -33.56 52.70
C LEU A 1207 37.73 -32.75 53.80
N GLY A 1208 37.66 -33.21 55.05
CA GLY A 1208 38.27 -32.60 56.23
C GLY A 1208 39.79 -32.71 56.30
N ARG A 1209 40.40 -33.66 55.58
CA ARG A 1209 41.87 -33.72 55.37
C ARG A 1209 42.39 -32.51 54.58
N SER A 1210 41.51 -31.75 53.94
CA SER A 1210 41.84 -30.49 53.29
C SER A 1210 41.77 -29.32 54.29
N SER A 1211 42.62 -28.29 54.12
CA SER A 1211 42.66 -27.11 54.99
C SER A 1211 41.45 -26.16 54.84
N TYR A 1212 40.37 -26.59 54.18
CA TYR A 1212 39.23 -25.73 53.83
C TYR A 1212 37.98 -25.96 54.71
N ILE A 1213 38.01 -26.95 55.61
CA ILE A 1213 36.88 -27.29 56.49
C ILE A 1213 37.37 -27.46 57.92
N GLU A 1214 36.97 -26.55 58.81
CA GLU A 1214 37.23 -26.68 60.25
C GLU A 1214 36.01 -27.23 61.02
N ASN A 1215 34.81 -26.92 60.51
CA ASN A 1215 33.54 -27.21 61.17
C ASN A 1215 32.50 -27.70 60.16
N PHE A 1216 31.62 -28.59 60.61
CA PHE A 1216 30.42 -29.03 59.88
C PHE A 1216 29.19 -28.89 60.78
N TYR A 1217 27.99 -28.95 60.21
CA TYR A 1217 26.76 -29.02 61.00
C TYR A 1217 26.26 -30.45 61.03
N ARG A 1218 26.02 -31.00 62.22
CA ARG A 1218 25.38 -32.28 62.43
C ARG A 1218 23.90 -32.06 62.76
N ILE A 1219 23.01 -32.68 62.01
CA ILE A 1219 21.57 -32.68 62.23
C ILE A 1219 21.22 -33.97 62.96
N ARG A 1220 20.62 -33.86 64.15
CA ARG A 1220 20.18 -34.99 64.96
C ARG A 1220 18.77 -34.78 65.50
N LYS A 1221 18.17 -35.83 66.03
CA LYS A 1221 16.92 -35.74 66.80
C LYS A 1221 17.24 -35.50 68.28
N ASN A 1222 16.56 -34.53 68.89
CA ASN A 1222 16.62 -34.32 70.33
C ASN A 1222 15.67 -35.31 71.06
N GLN A 1223 15.55 -35.19 72.39
CA GLN A 1223 14.70 -36.07 73.20
C GLN A 1223 13.22 -36.01 72.80
N ASP A 1224 12.76 -34.85 72.32
CA ASP A 1224 11.38 -34.61 71.87
C ASP A 1224 11.13 -35.04 70.40
N GLN A 1225 12.07 -35.77 69.79
CA GLN A 1225 12.04 -36.13 68.35
C GLN A 1225 12.04 -34.91 67.40
N ASN A 1226 12.40 -33.74 67.91
CA ASN A 1226 12.61 -32.54 67.12
C ASN A 1226 14.03 -32.53 66.54
N SER A 1227 14.17 -32.01 65.32
CA SER A 1227 15.46 -31.83 64.65
C SER A 1227 16.25 -30.71 65.33
N GLU A 1228 17.50 -30.97 65.69
CA GLU A 1228 18.46 -30.04 66.30
C GLU A 1228 19.71 -29.94 65.41
N ILE A 1229 20.25 -28.73 65.24
CA ILE A 1229 21.44 -28.46 64.42
C ILE A 1229 22.62 -28.08 65.31
N ASN A 1230 23.65 -28.93 65.32
CA ASN A 1230 24.85 -28.72 66.11
C ASN A 1230 26.07 -28.46 65.24
N LYS A 1231 26.77 -27.37 65.51
CA LYS A 1231 28.08 -27.11 64.88
C LYS A 1231 29.15 -27.98 65.55
N CYS A 1232 29.77 -28.86 64.78
CA CYS A 1232 30.80 -29.81 65.23
C CYS A 1232 32.14 -29.49 64.57
N SER A 1233 33.26 -29.72 65.27
CA SER A 1233 34.60 -29.63 64.68
C SER A 1233 34.95 -30.90 63.93
N ILE A 1234 35.68 -30.80 62.82
CA ILE A 1234 36.16 -31.97 62.07
C ILE A 1234 36.98 -32.93 62.93
N SER A 1235 37.71 -32.40 63.92
CA SER A 1235 38.51 -33.17 64.89
C SER A 1235 37.67 -34.13 65.75
N SER A 1236 36.36 -33.89 65.88
CA SER A 1236 35.45 -34.78 66.61
C SER A 1236 35.12 -36.07 65.87
N LEU A 1237 35.30 -36.12 64.54
CA LEU A 1237 35.10 -37.35 63.75
C LEU A 1237 36.22 -38.38 64.03
N SER A 1238 37.46 -37.91 64.19
CA SER A 1238 38.63 -38.73 64.54
C SER A 1238 38.61 -39.32 65.96
N SER A 1239 37.65 -38.95 66.81
CA SER A 1239 37.58 -39.41 68.22
C SER A 1239 36.77 -40.69 68.44
N TYR A 1240 36.15 -41.26 67.39
CA TYR A 1240 35.37 -42.51 67.44
C TYR A 1240 36.13 -43.76 66.95
N LEU A 1241 37.43 -43.63 66.66
CA LEU A 1241 38.30 -44.71 66.18
C LEU A 1241 39.45 -45.06 67.15
N HIS A 1242 39.20 -44.95 68.45
CA HIS A 1242 40.00 -45.63 69.48
C HIS A 1242 39.12 -46.39 70.48
#